data_AF-A0AAV6WFL9-F1
#
_entry.id   AF-A0AAV6WFL9-F1
#
_cell.length_a   1.000
_cell.length_b   1.000
_cell.length_c   1.000
_cell.angle_alpha   90.00
_cell.angle_beta   90.00
_cell.angle_gamma   90.00
#
_symmetry.space_group_name_H-M   'P 1'
#
loop_
_entity.id
_entity.type
_entity.pdbx_description
1 polymer ?
#
loop_
_entity_poly.entity_id
_entity_poly.type
_entity_poly.pdbx_seq_one_letter_code
_entity_poly.pdbx_strand_id
1 'polypeptide(L)'
;MREEIMWRQRAKQKWLKDGDANTPFFHRSTIIHRQYNTIHSLKNSFGSFVHSWFDIGTLFHSYFKDLFTSSNPSYPLDLENIIPYIVSDEDNRGLLSIPTPCEIKKTVFSMAANKTPGPDGMSPLFYKTYWDIVGIDVVKAVTHFFETGHLLKAMNHTFITLIPKSNKANKVEQFRPISLCNVSYKIISKIIAQRIKPLLDSLISPNQLAFVPGRNISDNSIITHEIMHSINSHSGKIGLMAIKIDMAKAYDRVEWPLLLDILLKFGFHQTFVNWIKTSISTTSFSTLVNGSPFGFFHPTRGIRQGDPLSPYLFLLYFDLFSRLIHRAETSSAFNGIKISRGSPSISHVMYADDLLIFGKTDEHNVDGIAEVIEGYERWSGQLVSKKKMVVHFSKKVSRQVRNLVCMQLGFRECNHKIKHLGLPFCKPATRSSDFNELIDRVDKKLAGWKAKCLAHAGRNVLVKSVAQSIPIYFMSLYYIPRSVCDSLDKKMRNFWWGDRDENRHIYLRSWDFICSPKEFGGLGLRRTRDMNSAMVSKLAWKMCEDKFLPWIQILKSKYLRGSNFMDQNETPRTSSKIWKSIMACKDSIRKGLISTISLHGCTRTWEDPWIPTIPGFIPTSDHLTDEMKAQSYLVRYFLNSDTCEWRLDRLHVVFQPDIVTEILKIRIATRVEPRRILWAPSKNGNFSVSSSYYLDHYDRFLANSRGEENFWKRFLKSKIHDRLKFFLWRVLVKALPTGNRLHSIIPQITPVCFFCHTESESEEHIFLHCPRTRSAWWNSKWDIHLEFIQFVACLMNRFWKNRNCLLHGEEMESVESLLTHVHVDAADHFQTQLSKIKTPVIVVTSPSIPTHRGKGLRVNVDAAFKEGSCCVSMMVVSEEKGLLFAASRVSSAMDAKEAELLAIFSACLWLEKAPFMSIVFESDCLGAVEEINSKGAVSSWRNESLIMDIRSFFGFKPGWCFNFISRDLNVVAHNLCQWGFCRKWDGPIPLDLLNEDILCNEVHIPLDPVPFFLNLYI
;
A
#
# COMPACT_ATOMS: atom_id res chain seq x y z
N MET A 1 -4.60 -33.66 -0.65
CA MET A 1 -4.60 -32.47 0.25
C MET A 1 -3.34 -32.32 1.15
N ARG A 2 -2.94 -33.30 1.99
CA ARG A 2 -1.79 -33.13 2.91
C ARG A 2 -0.44 -32.98 2.20
N GLU A 3 -0.17 -33.80 1.19
CA GLU A 3 1.06 -33.68 0.38
C GLU A 3 1.13 -32.37 -0.39
N GLU A 4 -0.01 -31.89 -0.92
CA GLU A 4 -0.09 -30.59 -1.59
C GLU A 4 0.31 -29.44 -0.66
N ILE A 5 -0.21 -29.46 0.59
CA ILE A 5 0.12 -28.47 1.60
C ILE A 5 1.62 -28.53 1.92
N MET A 6 2.18 -29.73 2.04
CA MET A 6 3.60 -29.95 2.30
C MET A 6 4.49 -29.39 1.17
N TRP A 7 4.21 -29.74 -0.09
CA TRP A 7 5.02 -29.27 -1.23
C TRP A 7 4.89 -27.77 -1.44
N ARG A 8 3.69 -27.21 -1.25
CA ARG A 8 3.47 -25.76 -1.27
C ARG A 8 4.27 -25.05 -0.18
N GLN A 9 4.31 -25.59 1.05
CA GLN A 9 5.10 -25.04 2.14
C GLN A 9 6.61 -25.11 1.87
N ARG A 10 7.10 -26.24 1.32
CA ARG A 10 8.51 -26.43 0.95
C ARG A 10 8.97 -25.53 -0.20
N ALA A 11 8.10 -25.30 -1.19
CA ALA A 11 8.40 -24.42 -2.32
C ALA A 11 8.46 -22.92 -1.95
N LYS A 12 7.89 -22.52 -0.79
CA LYS A 12 7.86 -21.13 -0.27
C LYS A 12 7.32 -20.08 -1.26
N GLN A 13 6.51 -20.48 -2.24
CA GLN A 13 5.87 -19.59 -3.21
C GLN A 13 4.56 -19.00 -2.64
N LYS A 14 4.48 -17.67 -2.53
CA LYS A 14 3.35 -16.98 -1.84
C LYS A 14 2.25 -16.45 -2.77
N TRP A 15 2.52 -16.35 -4.07
CA TRP A 15 1.66 -15.62 -5.02
C TRP A 15 0.63 -16.51 -5.74
N LEU A 16 0.75 -17.83 -5.66
CA LEU A 16 -0.26 -18.76 -6.18
C LEU A 16 -1.39 -18.88 -5.16
N LYS A 17 -2.25 -17.85 -5.11
CA LYS A 17 -3.37 -17.78 -4.17
C LYS A 17 -4.57 -18.62 -4.64
N ASP A 18 -4.71 -18.78 -5.97
CA ASP A 18 -5.85 -19.47 -6.58
C ASP A 18 -5.40 -20.37 -7.74
N GLY A 19 -5.53 -21.69 -7.59
CA GLY A 19 -5.95 -22.55 -8.70
C GLY A 19 -5.00 -23.60 -9.31
N ASP A 20 -3.70 -23.66 -9.00
CA ASP A 20 -2.83 -24.77 -9.46
C ASP A 20 -2.22 -25.46 -8.24
N ALA A 21 -2.70 -26.67 -7.90
CA ALA A 21 -2.20 -27.49 -6.79
C ALA A 21 -1.49 -28.75 -7.33
N ASN A 22 -0.39 -29.14 -6.68
CA ASN A 22 0.45 -30.31 -7.03
C ASN A 22 0.94 -30.39 -8.49
N THR A 23 1.43 -29.27 -9.04
CA THR A 23 1.98 -29.26 -10.39
C THR A 23 3.47 -29.66 -10.42
N PRO A 24 3.98 -30.18 -11.56
CA PRO A 24 5.42 -30.36 -11.80
C PRO A 24 6.26 -29.10 -11.51
N PHE A 25 5.63 -27.92 -11.55
CA PHE A 25 6.24 -26.66 -11.16
C PHE A 25 6.70 -26.64 -9.68
N PHE A 26 5.89 -27.06 -8.71
CA PHE A 26 6.28 -27.03 -7.29
C PHE A 26 7.39 -28.02 -6.97
N HIS A 27 7.33 -29.21 -7.55
CA HIS A 27 8.37 -30.23 -7.43
C HIS A 27 9.71 -29.70 -7.96
N ARG A 28 9.72 -29.19 -9.20
CA ARG A 28 10.92 -28.61 -9.82
C ARG A 28 11.42 -27.38 -9.05
N SER A 29 10.54 -26.48 -8.61
CA SER A 29 10.92 -25.31 -7.82
C SER A 29 11.58 -25.69 -6.50
N THR A 30 11.12 -26.76 -5.85
CA THR A 30 11.69 -27.24 -4.58
C THR A 30 13.07 -27.86 -4.82
N ILE A 31 13.24 -28.65 -5.88
CA ILE A 31 14.52 -29.25 -6.26
C ILE A 31 15.56 -28.16 -6.57
N ILE A 32 15.20 -27.16 -7.38
CA ILE A 32 16.08 -26.04 -7.73
C ILE A 32 16.48 -25.26 -6.46
N HIS A 33 15.52 -24.99 -5.57
CA HIS A 33 15.81 -24.29 -4.32
C HIS A 33 16.69 -25.12 -3.37
N ARG A 34 16.52 -26.44 -3.33
CA ARG A 34 17.38 -27.34 -2.55
C ARG A 34 18.81 -27.30 -3.06
N GLN A 35 19.00 -27.49 -4.38
CA GLN A 35 20.31 -27.44 -5.03
C GLN A 35 21.03 -26.10 -4.79
N TYR A 36 20.30 -24.99 -4.87
CA TYR A 36 20.89 -23.66 -4.65
C TYR A 36 21.39 -23.44 -3.21
N ASN A 37 20.71 -24.01 -2.21
CA ASN A 37 21.03 -23.78 -0.80
C ASN A 37 21.97 -24.84 -0.20
N THR A 38 22.16 -25.99 -0.86
CA THR A 38 23.07 -27.03 -0.37
C THR A 38 24.52 -26.55 -0.44
N ILE A 39 25.22 -26.64 0.70
CA ILE A 39 26.64 -26.29 0.82
C ILE A 39 27.44 -27.57 0.53
N HIS A 40 28.09 -27.60 -0.63
CA HIS A 40 28.89 -28.75 -1.08
C HIS A 40 30.36 -28.67 -0.67
N SER A 41 30.94 -27.47 -0.67
CA SER A 41 32.32 -27.25 -0.27
C SER A 41 32.58 -25.81 0.13
N LEU A 42 33.60 -25.61 0.97
CA LEU A 42 34.07 -24.28 1.37
C LEU A 42 35.58 -24.21 1.29
N LYS A 43 36.12 -23.03 0.98
CA LYS A 43 37.54 -22.73 1.14
C LYS A 43 37.83 -22.31 2.57
N ASN A 44 38.85 -22.90 3.17
CA ASN A 44 39.40 -22.45 4.44
C ASN A 44 40.33 -21.23 4.25
N SER A 45 40.93 -20.76 5.35
CA SER A 45 41.89 -19.64 5.38
C SER A 45 43.16 -19.91 4.55
N PHE A 46 43.59 -21.16 4.44
CA PHE A 46 44.74 -21.61 3.65
C PHE A 46 44.42 -21.81 2.15
N GLY A 47 43.17 -21.57 1.74
CA GLY A 47 42.73 -21.68 0.35
C GLY A 47 42.36 -23.09 -0.12
N SER A 48 42.47 -24.11 0.72
CA SER A 48 42.07 -25.49 0.42
C SER A 48 40.57 -25.72 0.65
N PHE A 49 39.98 -26.64 -0.13
CA PHE A 49 38.56 -26.96 -0.06
C PHE A 49 38.29 -28.05 0.98
N VAL A 50 37.29 -27.80 1.82
CA VAL A 50 36.70 -28.77 2.75
C VAL A 50 35.33 -29.20 2.25
N HIS A 51 35.08 -30.51 2.34
CA HIS A 51 33.90 -31.18 1.80
C HIS A 51 33.10 -31.94 2.85
N SER A 52 33.74 -32.36 3.95
CA SER A 52 33.07 -33.07 5.03
C SER A 52 32.08 -32.16 5.76
N TRP A 53 30.93 -32.72 6.15
CA TRP A 53 29.95 -32.00 6.96
C TRP A 53 30.56 -31.48 8.27
N PHE A 54 31.44 -32.26 8.89
CA PHE A 54 32.11 -31.91 10.13
C PHE A 54 33.07 -30.73 9.96
N ASP A 55 33.91 -30.75 8.91
CA ASP A 55 34.87 -29.68 8.64
C ASP A 55 34.16 -28.37 8.26
N ILE A 56 33.11 -28.47 7.43
CA ILE A 56 32.26 -27.34 7.05
C ILE A 56 31.60 -26.74 8.31
N GLY A 57 31.05 -27.59 9.19
CA GLY A 57 30.45 -27.14 10.45
C GLY A 57 31.46 -26.47 11.37
N THR A 58 32.65 -27.03 11.51
CA THR A 58 33.73 -26.48 12.34
C THR A 58 34.17 -25.10 11.84
N LEU A 59 34.30 -24.93 10.51
CA LEU A 59 34.66 -23.66 9.88
C LEU A 59 33.61 -22.56 10.13
N PHE A 60 32.32 -22.90 10.05
CA PHE A 60 31.26 -21.95 10.38
C PHE A 60 31.22 -21.65 11.88
N HIS A 61 31.36 -22.67 12.72
CA HIS A 61 31.32 -22.52 14.17
C HIS A 61 32.42 -21.58 14.67
N SER A 62 33.68 -21.79 14.27
CA SER A 62 34.78 -20.90 14.66
C SER A 62 34.57 -19.49 14.16
N TYR A 63 34.21 -19.32 12.88
CA TYR A 63 33.96 -18.01 12.29
C TYR A 63 32.87 -17.22 13.02
N PHE A 64 31.72 -17.83 13.32
CA PHE A 64 30.64 -17.12 14.01
C PHE A 64 30.96 -16.87 15.48
N LYS A 65 31.62 -17.81 16.16
CA LYS A 65 32.08 -17.61 17.54
C LYS A 65 32.99 -16.38 17.64
N ASP A 66 33.96 -16.25 16.75
CA ASP A 66 34.87 -15.09 16.71
C ASP A 66 34.11 -13.80 16.32
N LEU A 67 33.21 -13.88 15.34
CA LEU A 67 32.42 -12.72 14.90
C LEU A 67 31.55 -12.14 16.02
N PHE A 68 30.92 -13.00 16.83
CA PHE A 68 30.04 -12.61 17.94
C PHE A 68 30.78 -12.40 19.27
N THR A 69 32.12 -12.40 19.27
CA THR A 69 32.92 -12.04 20.44
C THR A 69 33.18 -10.53 20.46
N SER A 70 32.88 -9.89 21.59
CA SER A 70 33.04 -8.45 21.82
C SER A 70 34.49 -8.00 21.62
N SER A 71 34.64 -6.80 21.05
CA SER A 71 35.92 -6.10 20.97
C SER A 71 36.23 -5.21 22.18
N ASN A 72 35.28 -5.08 23.11
CA ASN A 72 35.34 -4.17 24.26
C ASN A 72 35.78 -2.75 23.86
N PRO A 73 35.02 -2.06 22.98
CA PRO A 73 35.39 -0.72 22.56
C PRO A 73 35.37 0.28 23.73
N SER A 74 36.20 1.31 23.63
CA SER A 74 36.22 2.43 24.57
C SER A 74 35.46 3.62 23.99
N TYR A 75 34.54 4.17 24.77
CA TYR A 75 33.74 5.34 24.42
C TYR A 75 33.48 6.21 25.67
N PRO A 76 33.24 7.53 25.51
CA PRO A 76 32.95 8.43 26.63
C PRO A 76 31.65 8.05 27.35
N LEU A 77 31.64 8.09 28.69
CA LEU A 77 30.49 7.69 29.52
C LEU A 77 29.23 8.53 29.27
N ASP A 78 29.40 9.79 28.91
CA ASP A 78 28.30 10.71 28.57
C ASP A 78 27.97 10.73 27.08
N LEU A 79 28.69 9.95 26.26
CA LEU A 79 28.66 10.01 24.79
C LEU A 79 28.83 11.45 24.28
N GLU A 80 29.57 12.27 25.02
CA GLU A 80 29.78 13.70 24.78
C GLU A 80 28.47 14.49 24.59
N ASN A 81 27.39 14.06 25.26
CA ASN A 81 26.05 14.64 25.21
C ASN A 81 25.45 14.73 23.79
N ILE A 82 25.89 13.85 22.88
CA ILE A 82 25.42 13.79 21.48
C ILE A 82 24.00 13.21 21.39
N ILE A 83 23.65 12.30 22.32
CA ILE A 83 22.33 11.66 22.37
C ILE A 83 21.39 12.53 23.22
N PRO A 84 20.28 13.04 22.64
CA PRO A 84 19.32 13.85 23.37
C PRO A 84 18.40 12.99 24.25
N TYR A 85 17.94 13.57 25.35
CA TYR A 85 16.88 13.00 26.17
C TYR A 85 15.51 13.31 25.55
N ILE A 86 14.81 12.31 25.02
CA ILE A 86 13.57 12.49 24.24
C ILE A 86 12.39 11.73 24.85
N VAL A 87 12.62 10.52 25.38
CA VAL A 87 11.56 9.67 25.91
C VAL A 87 11.06 10.26 27.22
N SER A 88 9.80 10.69 27.25
CA SER A 88 9.19 11.28 28.43
C SER A 88 8.77 10.23 29.46
N ASP A 89 8.46 10.66 30.69
CA ASP A 89 7.89 9.78 31.70
C ASP A 89 6.53 9.21 31.28
N GLU A 90 5.75 9.95 30.48
CA GLU A 90 4.49 9.46 29.92
C GLU A 90 4.71 8.33 28.91
N ASP A 91 5.70 8.50 28.02
CA ASP A 91 6.09 7.44 27.09
C ASP A 91 6.54 6.19 27.87
N ASN A 92 7.37 6.37 28.90
CA ASN A 92 7.85 5.29 29.75
C ASN A 92 6.70 4.55 30.47
N ARG A 93 5.65 5.22 30.93
CA ARG A 93 4.45 4.55 31.47
C ARG A 93 3.82 3.60 30.45
N GLY A 94 3.70 4.02 29.20
CA GLY A 94 3.21 3.17 28.11
C GLY A 94 4.14 2.00 27.81
N LEU A 95 5.45 2.25 27.75
CA LEU A 95 6.47 1.24 27.48
C LEU A 95 6.53 0.15 28.55
N LEU A 96 6.33 0.51 29.82
CA LEU A 96 6.44 -0.39 30.98
C LEU A 96 5.16 -1.19 31.29
N SER A 97 4.05 -0.90 30.63
CA SER A 97 2.77 -1.60 30.86
C SER A 97 2.91 -3.13 30.70
N ILE A 98 2.31 -3.92 31.58
CA ILE A 98 2.31 -5.38 31.41
C ILE A 98 1.33 -5.73 30.27
N PRO A 99 1.74 -6.52 29.25
CA PRO A 99 0.89 -6.79 28.11
C PRO A 99 -0.34 -7.61 28.48
N THR A 100 -1.49 -7.20 27.99
CA THR A 100 -2.75 -7.92 28.25
C THR A 100 -2.84 -9.22 27.46
N PRO A 101 -3.66 -10.20 27.89
CA PRO A 101 -3.90 -11.42 27.11
C PRO A 101 -4.38 -11.13 25.68
N CYS A 102 -5.15 -10.06 25.49
CA CYS A 102 -5.64 -9.63 24.17
C CYS A 102 -4.50 -9.09 23.29
N GLU A 103 -3.58 -8.29 23.85
CA GLU A 103 -2.38 -7.80 23.14
C GLU A 103 -1.49 -8.97 22.69
N ILE A 104 -1.28 -9.95 23.57
CA ILE A 104 -0.48 -11.15 23.28
C ILE A 104 -1.13 -11.96 22.16
N LYS A 105 -2.45 -12.25 22.25
CA LYS A 105 -3.20 -12.96 21.20
C LYS A 105 -3.11 -12.22 19.87
N LYS A 106 -3.34 -10.90 19.86
CA LYS A 106 -3.23 -10.06 18.66
C LYS A 106 -1.83 -10.11 18.05
N THR A 107 -0.79 -10.15 18.87
CA THR A 107 0.61 -10.26 18.44
C THR A 107 0.89 -11.58 17.73
N VAL A 108 0.41 -12.70 18.27
CA VAL A 108 0.49 -14.04 17.66
C VAL A 108 -0.28 -14.09 16.35
N PHE A 109 -1.53 -13.62 16.36
CA PHE A 109 -2.42 -13.70 15.20
C PHE A 109 -1.99 -12.77 14.05
N SER A 110 -1.20 -11.73 14.33
CA SER A 110 -0.58 -10.89 13.29
C SER A 110 0.71 -11.47 12.68
N MET A 111 1.27 -12.57 13.21
CA MET A 111 2.43 -13.25 12.60
C MET A 111 2.03 -14.02 11.33
N ALA A 112 2.92 -14.13 10.34
CA ALA A 112 2.64 -14.95 9.15
C ALA A 112 2.69 -16.46 9.51
N ALA A 113 1.63 -17.21 9.21
CA ALA A 113 1.46 -18.60 9.65
C ALA A 113 2.58 -19.55 9.14
N ASN A 114 2.94 -19.48 7.86
CA ASN A 114 3.87 -20.41 7.21
C ASN A 114 5.36 -20.05 7.38
N LYS A 115 5.71 -19.34 8.47
CA LYS A 115 7.11 -19.00 8.80
C LYS A 115 7.82 -20.19 9.43
N THR A 116 9.12 -20.31 9.15
CA THR A 116 9.95 -21.40 9.68
C THR A 116 10.08 -21.26 11.20
N PRO A 117 9.91 -22.35 11.97
CA PRO A 117 10.04 -22.35 13.42
C PRO A 117 11.50 -22.17 13.89
N GLY A 118 11.67 -21.98 15.19
CA GLY A 118 12.98 -22.05 15.85
C GLY A 118 13.33 -23.49 16.26
N PRO A 119 14.29 -23.67 17.19
CA PRO A 119 14.66 -24.96 17.75
C PRO A 119 13.52 -25.80 18.33
N ASP A 120 12.46 -25.18 18.84
CA ASP A 120 11.28 -25.87 19.39
C ASP A 120 10.41 -26.56 18.33
N GLY A 121 10.64 -26.29 17.03
CA GLY A 121 9.82 -26.82 15.93
C GLY A 121 8.41 -26.21 15.83
N MET A 122 8.02 -25.31 16.72
CA MET A 122 6.67 -24.76 16.80
C MET A 122 6.52 -23.51 15.92
N SER A 123 5.74 -23.63 14.84
CA SER A 123 5.52 -22.52 13.90
C SER A 123 4.40 -21.58 14.35
N PRO A 124 4.28 -20.35 13.82
CA PRO A 124 3.14 -19.49 14.13
C PRO A 124 1.78 -20.09 13.74
N LEU A 125 1.75 -21.03 12.78
CA LEU A 125 0.54 -21.78 12.44
C LEU A 125 0.08 -22.66 13.61
N PHE A 126 1.01 -23.33 14.30
CA PHE A 126 0.71 -24.16 15.47
C PHE A 126 -0.03 -23.35 16.55
N TYR A 127 0.53 -22.22 16.97
CA TYR A 127 -0.09 -21.37 17.99
C TYR A 127 -1.45 -20.81 17.59
N LYS A 128 -1.66 -20.49 16.31
CA LYS A 128 -2.95 -19.99 15.83
C LYS A 128 -4.02 -21.06 15.78
N THR A 129 -3.64 -22.27 15.38
CA THR A 129 -4.57 -23.40 15.25
C THR A 129 -4.99 -23.94 16.62
N TYR A 130 -4.04 -24.04 17.55
CA TYR A 130 -4.26 -24.64 18.87
C TYR A 130 -4.30 -23.60 19.99
N TRP A 131 -4.69 -22.36 19.67
CA TRP A 131 -4.70 -21.25 20.63
C TRP A 131 -5.54 -21.55 21.87
N ASP A 132 -6.66 -22.26 21.70
CA ASP A 132 -7.56 -22.60 22.81
C ASP A 132 -6.94 -23.60 23.79
N ILE A 133 -5.89 -24.32 23.37
CA ILE A 133 -5.12 -25.25 24.21
C ILE A 133 -3.90 -24.55 24.82
N VAL A 134 -3.03 -23.96 23.99
CA VAL A 134 -1.72 -23.44 24.44
C VAL A 134 -1.74 -21.97 24.83
N GLY A 135 -2.84 -21.25 24.56
CA GLY A 135 -2.90 -19.79 24.71
C GLY A 135 -2.73 -19.32 26.15
N ILE A 136 -3.26 -20.07 27.12
CA ILE A 136 -3.14 -19.75 28.55
C ILE A 136 -1.68 -19.78 28.99
N ASP A 137 -0.94 -20.82 28.62
CA ASP A 137 0.47 -20.98 29.00
C ASP A 137 1.36 -19.95 28.31
N VAL A 138 1.07 -19.64 27.04
CA VAL A 138 1.77 -18.58 26.30
C VAL A 138 1.56 -17.23 26.97
N VAL A 139 0.33 -16.91 27.37
CA VAL A 139 0.02 -15.64 28.07
C VAL A 139 0.77 -15.57 29.40
N LYS A 140 0.73 -16.64 30.20
CA LYS A 140 1.47 -16.69 31.48
C LYS A 140 2.97 -16.50 31.28
N ALA A 141 3.57 -17.21 30.33
CA ALA A 141 5.01 -17.13 30.06
C ALA A 141 5.45 -15.74 29.59
N VAL A 142 4.66 -15.08 28.72
CA VAL A 142 4.95 -13.73 28.24
C VAL A 142 4.76 -12.70 29.34
N THR A 143 3.67 -12.78 30.10
CA THR A 143 3.36 -11.85 31.21
C THR A 143 4.46 -11.93 32.29
N HIS A 144 4.86 -13.13 32.67
CA HIS A 144 5.93 -13.37 33.65
C HIS A 144 7.26 -12.72 33.24
N PHE A 145 7.61 -12.73 31.95
CA PHE A 145 8.80 -12.03 31.47
C PHE A 145 8.72 -10.51 31.69
N PHE A 146 7.57 -9.89 31.41
CA PHE A 146 7.40 -8.44 31.60
C PHE A 146 7.31 -8.05 33.09
N GLU A 147 6.81 -8.94 33.95
CA GLU A 147 6.78 -8.72 35.40
C GLU A 147 8.18 -8.84 36.04
N THR A 148 8.93 -9.88 35.67
CA THR A 148 10.17 -10.25 36.38
C THR A 148 11.45 -9.87 35.64
N GLY A 149 11.38 -9.63 34.33
CA GLY A 149 12.55 -9.45 33.46
C GLY A 149 13.35 -10.73 33.18
N HIS A 150 12.86 -11.90 33.59
CA HIS A 150 13.56 -13.19 33.43
C HIS A 150 13.04 -13.98 32.22
N LEU A 151 13.96 -14.58 31.46
CA LEU A 151 13.67 -15.38 30.26
C LEU A 151 14.24 -16.78 30.38
N LEU A 152 13.43 -17.81 30.08
CA LEU A 152 13.89 -19.20 30.07
C LEU A 152 14.97 -19.42 29.01
N LYS A 153 16.09 -20.04 29.38
CA LYS A 153 17.23 -20.30 28.48
C LYS A 153 16.82 -21.03 27.20
N ALA A 154 15.94 -22.04 27.31
CA ALA A 154 15.44 -22.82 26.17
C ALA A 154 14.63 -21.96 25.18
N MET A 155 13.89 -20.96 25.66
CA MET A 155 13.15 -20.04 24.79
C MET A 155 14.08 -19.18 23.94
N ASN A 156 15.25 -18.80 24.47
CA ASN A 156 16.18 -17.90 23.81
C ASN A 156 17.23 -18.61 22.93
N HIS A 157 17.28 -19.95 22.94
CA HIS A 157 18.12 -20.72 22.03
C HIS A 157 17.70 -20.49 20.57
N THR A 158 18.66 -20.33 19.67
CA THR A 158 18.42 -19.89 18.29
C THR A 158 19.28 -20.65 17.29
N PHE A 159 18.67 -21.09 16.18
CA PHE A 159 19.41 -21.67 15.05
C PHE A 159 19.86 -20.60 14.06
N ILE A 160 21.12 -20.67 13.61
CA ILE A 160 21.64 -19.83 12.53
C ILE A 160 21.52 -20.63 11.22
N THR A 161 20.59 -20.25 10.35
CA THR A 161 20.51 -20.80 8.99
C THR A 161 21.31 -19.95 8.02
N LEU A 162 21.93 -20.59 7.02
CA LEU A 162 22.89 -19.97 6.12
C LEU A 162 22.28 -19.84 4.73
N ILE A 163 22.14 -18.60 4.25
CA ILE A 163 21.62 -18.32 2.91
C ILE A 163 22.76 -17.81 2.02
N PRO A 164 23.06 -18.48 0.88
CA PRO A 164 24.12 -18.04 -0.02
C PRO A 164 23.76 -16.71 -0.71
N LYS A 165 24.69 -15.76 -0.70
CA LYS A 165 24.53 -14.44 -1.36
C LYS A 165 24.63 -14.52 -2.88
N SER A 166 25.16 -15.62 -3.43
CA SER A 166 25.37 -15.83 -4.87
C SER A 166 25.41 -17.32 -5.22
N ASN A 167 25.10 -17.67 -6.48
CA ASN A 167 25.07 -19.06 -6.99
C ASN A 167 26.35 -19.90 -6.78
N LYS A 168 27.51 -19.28 -6.55
CA LYS A 168 28.80 -19.97 -6.39
C LYS A 168 29.49 -19.57 -5.09
N ALA A 169 28.74 -19.56 -3.98
CA ALA A 169 29.28 -19.25 -2.67
C ALA A 169 30.22 -20.38 -2.19
N ASN A 170 31.51 -20.07 -2.03
CA ASN A 170 32.55 -21.02 -1.59
C ASN A 170 33.38 -20.50 -0.40
N LYS A 171 33.03 -19.35 0.17
CA LYS A 171 33.63 -18.80 1.40
C LYS A 171 32.55 -18.52 2.43
N VAL A 172 32.88 -18.66 3.72
CA VAL A 172 31.95 -18.40 4.84
C VAL A 172 31.32 -17.01 4.77
N GLU A 173 32.09 -15.98 4.40
CA GLU A 173 31.63 -14.59 4.28
C GLU A 173 30.53 -14.37 3.23
N GLN A 174 30.43 -15.29 2.25
CA GLN A 174 29.44 -15.26 1.17
C GLN A 174 28.09 -15.84 1.60
N PHE A 175 27.96 -16.31 2.84
CA PHE A 175 26.70 -16.71 3.44
C PHE A 175 26.17 -15.61 4.35
N ARG A 176 24.84 -15.44 4.34
CA ARG A 176 24.12 -14.56 5.25
C ARG A 176 23.56 -15.41 6.40
N PRO A 177 23.93 -15.14 7.66
CA PRO A 177 23.33 -15.81 8.81
C PRO A 177 21.91 -15.28 9.03
N ILE A 178 20.93 -16.16 9.21
CA ILE A 178 19.56 -15.80 9.60
C ILE A 178 19.22 -16.55 10.88
N SER A 179 18.81 -15.81 11.90
CA SER A 179 18.46 -16.31 13.22
C SER A 179 17.02 -16.83 13.25
N LEU A 180 16.85 -18.13 13.38
CA LEU A 180 15.57 -18.81 13.58
C LEU A 180 15.27 -18.89 15.08
N CYS A 181 14.67 -17.82 15.61
CA CYS A 181 14.25 -17.77 17.02
C CYS A 181 12.94 -18.53 17.23
N ASN A 182 12.74 -19.10 18.43
CA ASN A 182 11.47 -19.68 18.85
C ASN A 182 10.33 -18.66 18.76
N VAL A 183 9.13 -19.13 18.43
CA VAL A 183 7.97 -18.23 18.26
C VAL A 183 7.55 -17.63 19.59
N SER A 184 7.67 -18.38 20.68
CA SER A 184 7.42 -17.91 22.05
C SER A 184 8.25 -16.66 22.39
N TYR A 185 9.56 -16.68 22.11
CA TYR A 185 10.42 -15.50 22.25
C TYR A 185 10.04 -14.36 21.28
N LYS A 186 9.71 -14.69 20.03
CA LYS A 186 9.30 -13.67 19.03
C LYS A 186 8.04 -12.91 19.42
N ILE A 187 7.19 -13.45 20.29
CA ILE A 187 6.04 -12.71 20.82
C ILE A 187 6.54 -11.56 21.70
N ILE A 188 7.43 -11.85 22.65
CA ILE A 188 8.05 -10.87 23.54
C ILE A 188 8.78 -9.80 22.71
N SER A 189 9.67 -10.21 21.82
CA SER A 189 10.48 -9.26 21.04
C SER A 189 9.62 -8.39 20.12
N LYS A 190 8.51 -8.93 19.60
CA LYS A 190 7.56 -8.17 18.77
C LYS A 190 6.72 -7.19 19.58
N ILE A 191 6.32 -7.51 20.82
CA ILE A 191 5.65 -6.56 21.72
C ILE A 191 6.57 -5.37 22.01
N ILE A 192 7.82 -5.64 22.42
CA ILE A 192 8.82 -4.59 22.66
C ILE A 192 9.01 -3.73 21.40
N ALA A 193 9.16 -4.35 20.23
CA ALA A 193 9.30 -3.64 18.96
C ALA A 193 8.08 -2.78 18.61
N GLN A 194 6.87 -3.25 18.90
CA GLN A 194 5.63 -2.50 18.66
C GLN A 194 5.51 -1.28 19.58
N ARG A 195 6.10 -1.32 20.78
CA ARG A 195 6.13 -0.22 21.74
C ARG A 195 7.18 0.85 21.41
N ILE A 196 8.32 0.45 20.84
CA ILE A 196 9.34 1.41 20.36
C ILE A 196 8.87 2.14 19.11
N LYS A 197 8.13 1.45 18.23
CA LYS A 197 7.81 1.93 16.88
C LYS A 197 7.16 3.33 16.79
N PRO A 198 6.21 3.72 17.66
CA PRO A 198 5.61 5.06 17.64
C PRO A 198 6.61 6.18 17.96
N LEU A 199 7.66 5.89 18.75
CA LEU A 199 8.66 6.86 19.18
C LEU A 199 9.79 7.06 18.15
N LEU A 200 9.88 6.22 17.12
CA LEU A 200 11.02 6.22 16.19
C LEU A 200 11.18 7.52 15.40
N ASP A 201 10.07 8.21 15.08
CA ASP A 201 10.15 9.42 14.26
C ASP A 201 10.78 10.59 15.02
N SER A 202 10.56 10.66 16.34
CA SER A 202 11.21 11.65 17.21
C SER A 202 12.64 11.23 17.59
N LEU A 203 12.90 9.94 17.80
CA LEU A 203 14.21 9.44 18.22
C LEU A 203 15.27 9.47 17.11
N ILE A 204 14.89 9.18 15.87
CA ILE A 204 15.83 8.98 14.76
C ILE A 204 15.99 10.26 13.93
N SER A 205 17.24 10.62 13.65
CA SER A 205 17.61 11.74 12.78
C SER A 205 16.83 11.76 11.45
N PRO A 206 16.49 12.94 10.91
CA PRO A 206 15.73 13.06 9.66
C PRO A 206 16.46 12.49 8.43
N ASN A 207 17.78 12.31 8.51
CA ASN A 207 18.62 11.78 7.44
C ASN A 207 18.50 10.25 7.27
N GLN A 208 17.96 9.52 8.26
CA GLN A 208 17.73 8.08 8.21
C GLN A 208 16.30 7.77 7.75
N LEU A 209 16.16 7.24 6.53
CA LEU A 209 14.85 7.07 5.90
C LEU A 209 14.32 5.62 5.97
N ALA A 210 15.10 4.66 6.51
CA ALA A 210 14.69 3.26 6.58
C ALA A 210 13.93 2.91 7.87
N PHE A 211 12.94 2.02 7.74
CA PHE A 211 12.14 1.41 8.83
C PHE A 211 11.41 2.38 9.79
N VAL A 212 11.46 3.70 9.56
CA VAL A 212 10.65 4.69 10.27
C VAL A 212 9.28 4.82 9.59
N PRO A 213 8.15 4.73 10.32
CA PRO A 213 6.82 4.96 9.77
C PRO A 213 6.73 6.33 9.08
N GLY A 214 6.05 6.39 7.93
CA GLY A 214 5.86 7.64 7.17
C GLY A 214 7.00 8.00 6.20
N ARG A 215 8.23 7.49 6.39
CA ARG A 215 9.37 7.74 5.51
C ARG A 215 9.38 6.76 4.32
N ASN A 216 9.71 7.23 3.11
CA ASN A 216 9.70 6.41 1.88
C ASN A 216 11.09 6.29 1.26
N ILE A 217 11.44 5.09 0.79
CA ILE A 217 12.68 4.81 0.03
C ILE A 217 12.83 5.70 -1.22
N SER A 218 11.72 6.10 -1.85
CA SER A 218 11.74 7.01 -2.99
C SER A 218 12.37 8.36 -2.64
N ASP A 219 12.11 8.86 -1.44
CA ASP A 219 12.52 10.19 -1.01
C ASP A 219 14.05 10.24 -0.89
N ASN A 220 14.66 9.18 -0.34
CA ASN A 220 16.11 8.99 -0.28
C ASN A 220 16.74 9.00 -1.69
N SER A 221 16.13 8.24 -2.61
CA SER A 221 16.61 8.13 -3.98
C SER A 221 16.53 9.46 -4.72
N ILE A 222 15.47 10.25 -4.53
CA ILE A 222 15.32 11.58 -5.16
C ILE A 222 16.43 12.52 -4.68
N ILE A 223 16.66 12.60 -3.36
CA ILE A 223 17.70 13.45 -2.77
C ILE A 223 19.07 13.06 -3.31
N THR A 224 19.41 11.77 -3.22
CA THR A 224 20.69 11.24 -3.69
C THR A 224 20.92 11.55 -5.16
N HIS A 225 19.96 11.27 -6.04
CA HIS A 225 20.10 11.53 -7.47
C HIS A 225 20.19 13.02 -7.81
N GLU A 226 19.51 13.90 -7.06
CA GLU A 226 19.58 15.35 -7.27
C GLU A 226 20.94 15.92 -6.82
N ILE A 227 21.50 15.42 -5.72
CA ILE A 227 22.86 15.75 -5.29
C ILE A 227 23.86 15.27 -6.34
N MET A 228 23.77 14.00 -6.77
CA MET A 228 24.65 13.44 -7.79
C MET A 228 24.56 14.19 -9.13
N HIS A 229 23.38 14.65 -9.52
CA HIS A 229 23.21 15.52 -10.67
C HIS A 229 23.96 16.85 -10.50
N SER A 230 23.91 17.44 -9.30
CA SER A 230 24.64 18.68 -8.97
C SER A 230 26.15 18.46 -8.97
N ILE A 231 26.65 17.37 -8.37
CA ILE A 231 28.08 16.99 -8.40
C ILE A 231 28.59 16.79 -9.83
N ASN A 232 27.80 16.12 -10.67
CA ASN A 232 28.18 15.84 -12.06
C ASN A 232 28.14 17.07 -12.99
N SER A 233 27.39 18.11 -12.62
CA SER A 233 27.26 19.38 -13.35
C SER A 233 28.09 20.51 -12.74
N HIS A 234 28.72 20.28 -11.58
CA HIS A 234 29.52 21.27 -10.88
C HIS A 234 30.72 21.72 -11.70
N SER A 235 30.96 23.03 -11.70
CA SER A 235 32.00 23.68 -12.49
C SER A 235 32.86 24.66 -11.68
N GLY A 236 32.66 24.75 -10.37
CA GLY A 236 33.38 25.65 -9.46
C GLY A 236 34.83 25.24 -9.19
N LYS A 237 35.58 26.13 -8.51
CA LYS A 237 37.01 25.97 -8.20
C LYS A 237 37.28 24.79 -7.26
N ILE A 238 36.52 24.68 -6.18
CA ILE A 238 36.61 23.56 -5.24
C ILE A 238 35.71 22.43 -5.75
N GLY A 239 36.26 21.22 -5.84
CA GLY A 239 35.56 20.01 -6.24
C GLY A 239 34.53 19.54 -5.22
N LEU A 240 33.53 18.80 -5.70
CA LEU A 240 32.58 18.08 -4.85
C LEU A 240 32.83 16.57 -4.91
N MET A 241 32.51 15.87 -3.82
CA MET A 241 32.56 14.41 -3.71
C MET A 241 31.33 13.81 -3.03
N ALA A 242 31.04 12.57 -3.39
CA ALA A 242 30.06 11.70 -2.73
C ALA A 242 30.74 10.38 -2.33
N ILE A 243 30.65 10.02 -1.06
CA ILE A 243 31.25 8.82 -0.49
C ILE A 243 30.14 7.84 -0.17
N LYS A 244 30.24 6.62 -0.69
CA LYS A 244 29.39 5.50 -0.31
C LYS A 244 30.12 4.61 0.69
N ILE A 245 29.50 4.45 1.85
CA ILE A 245 29.98 3.68 3.00
C ILE A 245 29.12 2.41 3.13
N ASP A 246 29.77 1.25 3.32
CA ASP A 246 29.12 -0.04 3.57
C ASP A 246 29.68 -0.65 4.85
N MET A 247 28.81 -0.99 5.79
CA MET A 247 29.21 -1.55 7.08
C MET A 247 29.55 -3.04 6.96
N ALA A 248 30.66 -3.44 7.55
CA ALA A 248 31.06 -4.84 7.61
C ALA A 248 30.28 -5.56 8.71
N LYS A 249 29.33 -6.42 8.33
CA LYS A 249 28.58 -7.28 9.28
C LYS A 249 27.83 -6.46 10.35
N ALA A 250 27.06 -5.47 9.88
CA ALA A 250 26.42 -4.45 10.69
C ALA A 250 25.69 -4.96 11.95
N TYR A 251 24.85 -6.00 11.80
CA TYR A 251 24.07 -6.58 12.91
C TYR A 251 24.96 -7.40 13.86
N ASP A 252 25.96 -8.11 13.32
CA ASP A 252 26.76 -9.06 14.09
C ASP A 252 27.78 -8.36 15.00
N ARG A 253 28.12 -7.10 14.70
CA ARG A 253 29.13 -6.29 15.42
C ARG A 253 28.56 -5.28 16.42
N VAL A 254 27.25 -5.28 16.67
CA VAL A 254 26.65 -4.33 17.63
C VAL A 254 27.12 -4.65 19.04
N GLU A 255 27.86 -3.73 19.65
CA GLU A 255 28.36 -3.88 21.02
C GLU A 255 27.24 -3.53 22.02
N TRP A 256 26.90 -4.49 22.90
CA TRP A 256 25.76 -4.37 23.79
C TRP A 256 25.88 -3.27 24.84
N PRO A 257 27.04 -3.05 25.51
CA PRO A 257 27.17 -1.98 26.49
C PRO A 257 26.78 -0.62 25.91
N LEU A 258 27.36 -0.26 24.76
CA LEU A 258 27.05 0.99 24.06
C LEU A 258 25.57 1.09 23.68
N LEU A 259 24.97 0.01 23.16
CA LEU A 259 23.54 0.01 22.81
C LEU A 259 22.66 0.32 24.03
N LEU A 260 22.96 -0.28 25.18
CA LEU A 260 22.18 -0.07 26.40
C LEU A 260 22.38 1.36 26.94
N ASP A 261 23.60 1.89 26.87
CA ASP A 261 23.90 3.28 27.26
C ASP A 261 23.17 4.28 26.36
N ILE A 262 23.14 4.06 25.04
CA ILE A 262 22.38 4.89 24.09
C ILE A 262 20.89 4.92 24.47
N LEU A 263 20.29 3.77 24.81
CA LEU A 263 18.89 3.71 25.24
C LEU A 263 18.66 4.51 26.52
N LEU A 264 19.55 4.38 27.52
CA LEU A 264 19.44 5.16 28.75
C LEU A 264 19.55 6.66 28.48
N LYS A 265 20.47 7.09 27.60
CA LYS A 265 20.64 8.51 27.24
C LYS A 265 19.44 9.09 26.49
N PHE A 266 18.73 8.28 25.69
CA PHE A 266 17.47 8.70 25.08
C PHE A 266 16.32 8.88 26.10
N GLY A 267 16.47 8.40 27.34
CA GLY A 267 15.47 8.50 28.40
C GLY A 267 14.64 7.24 28.62
N PHE A 268 15.00 6.09 28.02
CA PHE A 268 14.30 4.83 28.28
C PHE A 268 14.49 4.40 29.74
N HIS A 269 13.40 4.02 30.41
CA HIS A 269 13.44 3.55 31.79
C HIS A 269 14.29 2.27 31.95
N GLN A 270 15.02 2.17 33.07
CA GLN A 270 15.97 1.07 33.33
C GLN A 270 15.34 -0.32 33.19
N THR A 271 14.10 -0.51 33.65
CA THR A 271 13.37 -1.78 33.51
C THR A 271 13.19 -2.18 32.04
N PHE A 272 12.86 -1.24 31.16
CA PHE A 272 12.69 -1.49 29.74
C PHE A 272 14.04 -1.86 29.08
N VAL A 273 15.11 -1.15 29.45
CA VAL A 273 16.47 -1.45 29.02
C VAL A 273 16.91 -2.84 29.50
N ASN A 274 16.53 -3.24 30.72
CA ASN A 274 16.80 -4.57 31.26
C ASN A 274 16.08 -5.68 30.47
N TRP A 275 14.83 -5.47 30.04
CA TRP A 275 14.15 -6.43 29.16
C TRP A 275 14.88 -6.64 27.83
N ILE A 276 15.41 -5.55 27.24
CA ILE A 276 16.22 -5.62 26.03
C ILE A 276 17.55 -6.33 26.32
N LYS A 277 18.23 -6.00 27.41
CA LYS A 277 19.47 -6.64 27.86
C LYS A 277 19.28 -8.16 27.98
N THR A 278 18.29 -8.61 28.75
CA THR A 278 17.98 -10.05 28.90
C THR A 278 17.71 -10.71 27.55
N SER A 279 16.95 -10.03 26.68
CA SER A 279 16.60 -10.53 25.35
C SER A 279 17.82 -10.81 24.47
N ILE A 280 18.81 -9.92 24.46
CA ILE A 280 19.99 -10.04 23.60
C ILE A 280 21.10 -10.88 24.25
N SER A 281 21.36 -10.71 25.55
CA SER A 281 22.56 -11.25 26.21
C SER A 281 22.44 -12.71 26.67
N THR A 282 21.22 -13.22 26.87
CA THR A 282 20.99 -14.62 27.31
C THR A 282 20.87 -15.61 26.15
N THR A 283 21.09 -15.16 24.92
CA THR A 283 20.93 -15.96 23.70
C THR A 283 22.04 -17.01 23.59
N SER A 284 21.72 -18.18 23.02
CA SER A 284 22.72 -19.17 22.59
C SER A 284 22.45 -19.61 21.14
N PHE A 285 23.51 -19.96 20.41
CA PHE A 285 23.44 -20.28 18.98
C PHE A 285 23.96 -21.67 18.64
N SER A 286 23.30 -22.30 17.67
CA SER A 286 23.80 -23.46 16.92
C SER A 286 23.66 -23.20 15.41
N THR A 287 24.65 -23.60 14.62
CA THR A 287 24.65 -23.33 13.17
C THR A 287 24.01 -24.49 12.41
N LEU A 288 23.08 -24.22 11.50
CA LEU A 288 22.48 -25.26 10.65
C LEU A 288 23.33 -25.48 9.41
N VAL A 289 23.96 -26.65 9.32
CA VAL A 289 24.72 -27.11 8.17
C VAL A 289 23.87 -28.11 7.40
N ASN A 290 23.39 -27.71 6.21
CA ASN A 290 22.52 -28.52 5.34
C ASN A 290 21.26 -29.07 6.04
N GLY A 291 20.76 -28.37 7.06
CA GLY A 291 19.54 -28.71 7.80
C GLY A 291 19.77 -29.31 9.18
N SER A 292 20.99 -29.72 9.51
CA SER A 292 21.34 -30.30 10.81
C SER A 292 22.12 -29.29 11.68
N PRO A 293 21.82 -29.19 12.99
CA PRO A 293 22.54 -28.30 13.89
C PRO A 293 23.97 -28.79 14.13
N PHE A 294 24.91 -27.85 14.18
CA PHE A 294 26.32 -28.07 14.45
C PHE A 294 26.84 -27.02 15.45
N GLY A 295 27.54 -27.50 16.48
CA GLY A 295 28.19 -26.68 17.49
C GLY A 295 27.23 -25.89 18.39
N PHE A 296 27.79 -25.27 19.42
CA PHE A 296 27.06 -24.47 20.40
C PHE A 296 27.97 -23.37 20.95
N PHE A 297 27.50 -22.11 20.96
CA PHE A 297 28.26 -20.99 21.54
C PHE A 297 27.35 -19.89 22.09
N HIS A 298 27.91 -19.09 23.01
CA HIS A 298 27.27 -17.90 23.56
C HIS A 298 27.92 -16.64 22.96
N PRO A 299 27.14 -15.75 22.33
CA PRO A 299 27.64 -14.46 21.84
C PRO A 299 27.92 -13.52 23.02
N THR A 300 28.84 -12.57 22.84
CA THR A 300 29.04 -11.42 23.75
C THR A 300 28.79 -10.06 23.07
N ARG A 301 28.48 -10.08 21.76
CA ARG A 301 27.98 -8.94 21.00
C ARG A 301 27.03 -9.40 19.88
N GLY A 302 26.46 -8.43 19.18
CA GLY A 302 25.65 -8.62 17.99
C GLY A 302 24.16 -8.83 18.29
N ILE A 303 23.33 -8.58 17.29
CA ILE A 303 21.87 -8.70 17.37
C ILE A 303 21.35 -9.62 16.27
N ARG A 304 20.25 -10.32 16.54
CA ARG A 304 19.76 -11.43 15.70
C ARG A 304 19.18 -10.96 14.37
N GLN A 305 19.71 -11.47 13.25
CA GLN A 305 19.17 -11.19 11.92
C GLN A 305 17.92 -12.05 11.66
N GLY A 306 16.73 -11.48 11.84
CA GLY A 306 15.43 -12.18 11.69
C GLY A 306 14.50 -12.07 12.88
N ASP A 307 14.98 -11.45 13.97
CA ASP A 307 14.21 -11.06 15.14
C ASP A 307 13.45 -9.74 14.86
N PRO A 308 12.15 -9.64 15.19
CA PRO A 308 11.37 -8.40 15.07
C PRO A 308 11.96 -7.16 15.77
N LEU A 309 12.73 -7.35 16.86
CA LEU A 309 13.29 -6.25 17.66
C LEU A 309 14.57 -5.67 17.05
N SER A 310 15.44 -6.52 16.50
CA SER A 310 16.78 -6.15 16.04
C SER A 310 16.84 -4.95 15.07
N PRO A 311 15.95 -4.80 14.05
CA PRO A 311 16.05 -3.67 13.13
C PRO A 311 15.93 -2.31 13.83
N TYR A 312 15.10 -2.20 14.86
CA TYR A 312 14.88 -0.94 15.57
C TYR A 312 16.04 -0.62 16.53
N LEU A 313 16.56 -1.64 17.21
CA LEU A 313 17.78 -1.47 18.02
C LEU A 313 18.97 -1.06 17.16
N PHE A 314 19.12 -1.66 15.98
CA PHE A 314 20.16 -1.28 15.03
C PHE A 314 20.02 0.17 14.57
N LEU A 315 18.79 0.64 14.31
CA LEU A 315 18.58 2.02 13.92
C LEU A 315 18.99 3.02 15.01
N LEU A 316 18.56 2.80 16.25
CA LEU A 316 18.94 3.64 17.39
C LEU A 316 20.45 3.66 17.61
N TYR A 317 21.09 2.50 17.44
CA TYR A 317 22.53 2.36 17.52
C TYR A 317 23.27 3.09 16.39
N PHE A 318 22.81 2.92 15.14
CA PHE A 318 23.43 3.51 13.95
C PHE A 318 23.18 5.02 13.83
N ASP A 319 22.13 5.54 14.49
CA ASP A 319 21.84 6.97 14.58
C ASP A 319 22.96 7.75 15.28
N LEU A 320 23.75 7.10 16.14
CA LEU A 320 24.99 7.68 16.69
C LEU A 320 25.93 8.18 15.58
N PHE A 321 26.03 7.45 14.46
CA PHE A 321 26.88 7.86 13.35
C PHE A 321 26.35 9.12 12.66
N SER A 322 25.03 9.21 12.46
CA SER A 322 24.39 10.42 11.93
C SER A 322 24.69 11.64 12.79
N ARG A 323 24.61 11.47 14.11
CA ARG A 323 24.81 12.56 15.07
C ARG A 323 26.27 12.99 15.18
N LEU A 324 27.23 12.06 15.07
CA LEU A 324 28.65 12.39 14.95
C LEU A 324 28.95 13.23 13.69
N ILE A 325 28.30 12.92 12.57
CA ILE A 325 28.40 13.72 11.34
C ILE A 325 27.79 15.11 11.55
N HIS A 326 26.60 15.21 12.15
CA HIS A 326 25.96 16.50 12.45
C HIS A 326 26.78 17.37 13.41
N ARG A 327 27.45 16.75 14.39
CA ARG A 327 28.38 17.45 15.28
C ARG A 327 29.55 18.04 14.51
N ALA A 328 30.18 17.25 13.63
CA ALA A 328 31.26 17.75 12.77
C ALA A 328 30.80 18.85 11.82
N GLU A 329 29.53 18.81 11.36
CA GLU A 329 28.93 19.90 10.58
C GLU A 329 28.72 21.17 11.42
N THR A 330 28.29 21.03 12.67
CA THR A 330 28.04 22.15 13.59
C THR A 330 29.35 22.80 14.04
N SER A 331 30.41 22.02 14.27
CA SER A 331 31.75 22.52 14.61
C SER A 331 32.54 23.05 13.41
N SER A 332 31.95 23.06 12.20
CA SER A 332 32.61 23.42 10.94
C SER A 332 33.84 22.57 10.58
N ALA A 333 34.07 21.43 11.26
CA ALA A 333 35.08 20.44 10.89
C ALA A 333 34.75 19.75 9.56
N PHE A 334 33.46 19.69 9.21
CA PHE A 334 32.97 19.15 7.95
C PHE A 334 31.84 20.04 7.41
N ASN A 335 31.74 20.17 6.09
CA ASN A 335 30.72 20.99 5.44
C ASN A 335 30.01 20.17 4.36
N GLY A 336 28.70 20.00 4.53
CA GLY A 336 27.83 19.36 3.54
C GLY A 336 27.71 20.15 2.23
N ILE A 337 26.96 19.59 1.28
CA ILE A 337 26.71 20.21 -0.02
C ILE A 337 25.40 21.00 0.02
N LYS A 338 25.46 22.28 -0.38
CA LYS A 338 24.27 23.09 -0.71
C LYS A 338 24.01 23.04 -2.22
N ILE A 339 22.82 22.61 -2.62
CA ILE A 339 22.43 22.46 -4.04
C ILE A 339 22.06 23.81 -4.67
N SER A 340 21.46 24.70 -3.88
CA SER A 340 21.08 26.06 -4.26
C SER A 340 21.31 27.01 -3.07
N ARG A 341 21.28 28.34 -3.30
CA ARG A 341 21.49 29.32 -2.22
C ARG A 341 20.44 29.24 -1.10
N GLY A 342 19.22 28.79 -1.43
CA GLY A 342 18.12 28.61 -0.48
C GLY A 342 17.86 27.17 -0.05
N SER A 343 18.69 26.20 -0.47
CA SER A 343 18.54 24.80 -0.04
C SER A 343 19.27 24.53 1.28
N PRO A 344 18.76 23.63 2.15
CA PRO A 344 19.51 23.17 3.31
C PRO A 344 20.85 22.54 2.89
N SER A 345 21.85 22.60 3.78
CA SER A 345 23.09 21.83 3.62
C SER A 345 22.76 20.35 3.78
N ILE A 346 23.30 19.51 2.90
CA ILE A 346 23.13 18.06 2.98
C ILE A 346 24.50 17.43 3.18
N SER A 347 24.78 17.02 4.43
CA SER A 347 25.99 16.29 4.81
C SER A 347 25.91 14.81 4.48
N HIS A 348 24.78 14.16 4.76
CA HIS A 348 24.64 12.72 4.59
C HIS A 348 23.19 12.25 4.40
N VAL A 349 23.05 11.05 3.86
CA VAL A 349 21.77 10.37 3.64
C VAL A 349 21.93 8.88 4.02
N MET A 350 21.01 8.36 4.81
CA MET A 350 21.06 6.99 5.34
C MET A 350 19.81 6.18 4.98
N TYR A 351 20.03 4.90 4.69
CA TYR A 351 18.96 3.92 4.55
C TYR A 351 19.39 2.59 5.17
N ALA A 352 18.97 2.37 6.42
CA ALA A 352 19.44 1.27 7.26
C ALA A 352 20.96 1.38 7.42
N ASP A 353 21.73 0.40 6.96
CA ASP A 353 23.20 0.35 6.99
C ASP A 353 23.88 1.02 5.77
N ASP A 354 23.14 1.35 4.71
CA ASP A 354 23.66 2.11 3.56
C ASP A 354 23.80 3.59 3.94
N LEU A 355 25.04 4.11 3.98
CA LEU A 355 25.36 5.51 4.27
C LEU A 355 26.02 6.19 3.07
N LEU A 356 25.52 7.38 2.72
CA LEU A 356 26.13 8.29 1.77
C LEU A 356 26.54 9.57 2.48
N ILE A 357 27.79 10.00 2.29
CA ILE A 357 28.32 11.28 2.79
C ILE A 357 28.65 12.18 1.60
N PHE A 358 28.33 13.46 1.69
CA PHE A 358 28.49 14.44 0.64
C PHE A 358 29.29 15.63 1.15
N GLY A 359 30.37 15.99 0.45
CA GLY A 359 31.26 17.07 0.87
C GLY A 359 32.05 17.67 -0.26
N LYS A 360 32.90 18.63 0.08
CA LYS A 360 33.90 19.20 -0.83
C LYS A 360 35.18 18.36 -0.80
N THR A 361 36.02 18.49 -1.83
CA THR A 361 37.28 17.74 -1.97
C THR A 361 38.50 18.47 -1.37
N ASP A 362 38.29 19.43 -0.47
CA ASP A 362 39.39 20.07 0.25
C ASP A 362 39.86 19.21 1.42
N GLU A 363 41.12 19.38 1.80
CA GLU A 363 41.80 18.57 2.83
C GLU A 363 41.05 18.62 4.17
N HIS A 364 40.66 19.82 4.61
CA HIS A 364 39.85 20.04 5.82
C HIS A 364 38.59 19.16 5.87
N ASN A 365 37.79 19.12 4.79
CA ASN A 365 36.61 18.26 4.74
C ASN A 365 36.94 16.76 4.73
N VAL A 366 38.05 16.37 4.12
CA VAL A 366 38.45 14.96 4.04
C VAL A 366 38.94 14.47 5.41
N ASP A 367 39.71 15.29 6.13
CA ASP A 367 40.15 15.04 7.49
C ASP A 367 38.96 14.93 8.45
N GLY A 368 38.04 15.90 8.41
CA GLY A 368 36.85 15.86 9.26
C GLY A 368 35.98 14.60 9.02
N ILE A 369 35.88 14.11 7.78
CA ILE A 369 35.18 12.85 7.50
C ILE A 369 35.96 11.64 8.04
N ALA A 370 37.29 11.62 7.90
CA ALA A 370 38.13 10.55 8.40
C ALA A 370 38.04 10.45 9.93
N GLU A 371 38.15 11.57 10.65
CA GLU A 371 38.00 11.64 12.10
C GLU A 371 36.64 11.12 12.58
N VAL A 372 35.56 11.47 11.87
CA VAL A 372 34.19 11.01 12.20
C VAL A 372 34.05 9.50 12.00
N ILE A 373 34.62 8.95 10.91
CA ILE A 373 34.61 7.50 10.67
C ILE A 373 35.41 6.77 11.74
N GLU A 374 36.64 7.22 12.02
CA GLU A 374 37.50 6.61 13.03
C GLU A 374 36.92 6.71 14.44
N GLY A 375 36.33 7.86 14.79
CA GLY A 375 35.59 8.06 16.03
C GLY A 375 34.45 7.07 16.17
N TYR A 376 33.64 6.91 15.13
CA TYR A 376 32.54 5.96 15.13
C TYR A 376 33.02 4.50 15.23
N GLU A 377 34.04 4.09 14.45
CA GLU A 377 34.59 2.72 14.53
C GLU A 377 35.14 2.42 15.93
N ARG A 378 35.84 3.39 16.54
CA ARG A 378 36.43 3.27 17.88
C ARG A 378 35.36 3.12 18.97
N TRP A 379 34.32 3.95 18.94
CA TRP A 379 33.28 3.93 19.97
C TRP A 379 32.34 2.73 19.82
N SER A 380 31.93 2.42 18.59
CA SER A 380 30.92 1.40 18.32
C SER A 380 31.50 -0.01 18.17
N GLY A 381 32.77 -0.17 17.83
CA GLY A 381 33.32 -1.47 17.42
C GLY A 381 32.77 -1.97 16.05
N GLN A 382 31.95 -1.16 15.38
CA GLN A 382 31.60 -1.38 13.99
C GLN A 382 32.81 -1.12 13.09
N LEU A 383 32.86 -1.80 11.95
CA LEU A 383 33.91 -1.61 10.97
C LEU A 383 33.32 -1.31 9.62
N VAL A 384 33.98 -0.44 8.87
CA VAL A 384 33.60 -0.12 7.51
C VAL A 384 34.31 -1.06 6.52
N SER A 385 33.57 -1.53 5.51
CA SER A 385 34.09 -2.45 4.51
C SER A 385 34.92 -1.72 3.44
N LYS A 386 36.20 -1.44 3.72
CA LYS A 386 37.13 -0.73 2.79
C LYS A 386 37.09 -1.22 1.33
N LYS A 387 36.86 -2.53 1.10
CA LYS A 387 36.76 -3.12 -0.25
C LYS A 387 35.52 -2.69 -1.04
N LYS A 388 34.43 -2.32 -0.36
CA LYS A 388 33.14 -1.96 -0.96
C LYS A 388 32.88 -0.45 -0.95
N MET A 389 33.67 0.31 -0.20
CA MET A 389 33.59 1.75 -0.15
C MET A 389 34.03 2.39 -1.44
N VAL A 390 33.34 3.45 -1.81
CA VAL A 390 33.52 4.11 -3.09
C VAL A 390 33.39 5.62 -2.94
N VAL A 391 34.25 6.37 -3.62
CA VAL A 391 34.15 7.82 -3.76
C VAL A 391 33.85 8.20 -5.21
N HIS A 392 32.85 9.06 -5.42
CA HIS A 392 32.55 9.67 -6.71
C HIS A 392 32.90 11.16 -6.67
N PHE A 393 33.61 11.63 -7.69
CA PHE A 393 34.09 13.01 -7.78
C PHE A 393 33.35 13.81 -8.87
N SER A 394 33.26 15.13 -8.68
CA SER A 394 32.84 16.05 -9.73
C SER A 394 33.82 16.04 -10.92
N LYS A 395 33.34 16.38 -12.13
CA LYS A 395 34.09 16.18 -13.38
C LYS A 395 35.44 16.90 -13.42
N LYS A 396 35.52 18.10 -12.83
CA LYS A 396 36.70 18.98 -12.91
C LYS A 396 37.76 18.74 -11.82
N VAL A 397 37.56 17.77 -10.91
CA VAL A 397 38.58 17.43 -9.90
C VAL A 397 39.78 16.80 -10.58
N SER A 398 40.97 17.35 -10.34
CA SER A 398 42.23 16.85 -10.90
C SER A 398 42.55 15.44 -10.40
N ARG A 399 43.26 14.65 -11.21
CA ARG A 399 43.62 13.27 -10.86
C ARG A 399 44.49 13.19 -9.60
N GLN A 400 45.33 14.21 -9.36
CA GLN A 400 46.15 14.32 -8.15
C GLN A 400 45.28 14.41 -6.89
N VAL A 401 44.29 15.30 -6.87
CA VAL A 401 43.37 15.46 -5.72
C VAL A 401 42.55 14.18 -5.52
N ARG A 402 42.06 13.56 -6.60
CA ARG A 402 41.33 12.28 -6.47
C ARG A 402 42.18 11.19 -5.81
N ASN A 403 43.44 11.07 -6.22
CA ASN A 403 44.35 10.09 -5.65
C ASN A 403 44.64 10.39 -4.18
N LEU A 404 44.86 11.66 -3.81
CA LEU A 404 45.08 12.08 -2.43
C LEU A 404 43.90 11.69 -1.53
N VAL A 405 42.68 12.06 -1.93
CA VAL A 405 41.45 11.71 -1.20
C VAL A 405 41.28 10.19 -1.08
N CYS A 406 41.53 9.44 -2.16
CA CYS A 406 41.43 7.98 -2.13
C CYS A 406 42.49 7.34 -1.22
N MET A 407 43.70 7.89 -1.15
CA MET A 407 44.78 7.39 -0.29
C MET A 407 44.49 7.68 1.18
N GLN A 408 44.10 8.91 1.50
CA GLN A 408 43.81 9.35 2.87
C GLN A 408 42.63 8.59 3.47
N LEU A 409 41.55 8.42 2.72
CA LEU A 409 40.39 7.65 3.18
C LEU A 409 40.59 6.12 3.03
N GLY A 410 41.52 5.67 2.19
CA GLY A 410 41.69 4.27 1.84
C GLY A 410 40.55 3.69 0.99
N PHE A 411 39.86 4.52 0.20
CA PHE A 411 38.69 4.15 -0.60
C PHE A 411 39.01 4.03 -2.10
N ARG A 412 38.11 3.40 -2.85
CA ARG A 412 38.23 3.24 -4.31
C ARG A 412 37.42 4.30 -5.06
N GLU A 413 37.90 4.76 -6.21
CA GLU A 413 37.10 5.63 -7.09
C GLU A 413 35.89 4.88 -7.69
N CYS A 414 34.74 5.56 -7.81
CA CYS A 414 33.50 5.01 -8.36
C CYS A 414 33.68 4.59 -9.81
N ASN A 415 33.37 3.32 -10.10
CA ASN A 415 33.08 2.89 -11.46
C ASN A 415 31.59 3.12 -11.81
N HIS A 416 31.29 3.24 -13.10
CA HIS A 416 29.93 3.52 -13.57
C HIS A 416 28.88 2.43 -13.27
N LYS A 417 29.25 1.29 -12.66
CA LYS A 417 28.36 0.13 -12.42
C LYS A 417 27.83 0.04 -10.98
N ILE A 418 28.20 0.95 -10.10
CA ILE A 418 27.78 0.90 -8.69
C ILE A 418 26.34 1.35 -8.53
N LYS A 419 25.64 0.67 -7.62
CA LYS A 419 24.25 0.95 -7.29
C LYS A 419 24.07 1.42 -5.86
N HIS A 420 23.04 2.23 -5.66
CA HIS A 420 22.51 2.62 -4.37
C HIS A 420 21.01 2.33 -4.37
N LEU A 421 20.52 1.57 -3.37
CA LEU A 421 19.12 1.16 -3.24
C LEU A 421 18.52 0.54 -4.51
N GLY A 422 19.35 -0.17 -5.29
CA GLY A 422 18.92 -0.83 -6.54
C GLY A 422 18.89 0.07 -7.78
N LEU A 423 19.26 1.35 -7.68
CA LEU A 423 19.39 2.30 -8.79
C LEU A 423 20.87 2.60 -9.10
N PRO A 424 21.21 2.99 -10.33
CA PRO A 424 22.56 3.42 -10.67
C PRO A 424 23.00 4.64 -9.85
N PHE A 425 24.15 4.58 -9.15
CA PHE A 425 24.59 5.63 -8.23
C PHE A 425 25.21 6.84 -8.96
N CYS A 426 26.18 6.60 -9.84
CA CYS A 426 27.05 7.66 -10.39
C CYS A 426 26.46 8.39 -11.62
N LYS A 427 25.54 7.78 -12.37
CA LYS A 427 24.82 8.41 -13.51
C LYS A 427 23.33 8.04 -13.47
N PRO A 428 22.40 9.02 -13.56
CA PRO A 428 20.98 8.70 -13.68
C PRO A 428 20.72 7.91 -14.96
N ALA A 429 19.72 7.03 -14.93
CA ALA A 429 19.30 6.29 -16.13
C ALA A 429 18.76 7.28 -17.16
N THR A 430 19.46 7.41 -18.29
CA THR A 430 19.22 8.44 -19.30
C THR A 430 18.93 7.85 -20.67
N ARG A 431 19.51 6.69 -20.99
CA ARG A 431 19.35 5.97 -22.25
C ARG A 431 18.55 4.70 -22.02
N SER A 432 17.88 4.20 -23.07
CA SER A 432 17.20 2.91 -23.00
C SER A 432 18.13 1.77 -22.56
N SER A 433 19.43 1.86 -22.88
CA SER A 433 20.47 0.92 -22.44
C SER A 433 20.61 0.81 -20.92
N ASP A 434 20.35 1.90 -20.18
CA ASP A 434 20.50 1.94 -18.73
C ASP A 434 19.40 1.12 -18.03
N PHE A 435 18.32 0.82 -18.75
CA PHE A 435 17.21 -0.03 -18.30
C PHE A 435 17.33 -1.48 -18.76
N ASN A 436 18.39 -1.85 -19.49
CA ASN A 436 18.59 -3.24 -19.93
C ASN A 436 18.64 -4.20 -18.75
N GLU A 437 19.25 -3.80 -17.63
CA GLU A 437 19.23 -4.63 -16.44
C GLU A 437 17.83 -4.81 -15.83
N LEU A 438 16.95 -3.80 -15.95
CA LEU A 438 15.56 -3.95 -15.54
C LEU A 438 14.85 -4.98 -16.43
N ILE A 439 15.07 -4.90 -17.74
CA ILE A 439 14.55 -5.85 -18.72
C ILE A 439 15.07 -7.26 -18.40
N ASP A 440 16.36 -7.43 -18.17
CA ASP A 440 17.00 -8.72 -17.85
C ASP A 440 16.48 -9.33 -16.55
N ARG A 441 16.16 -8.50 -15.55
CA ARG A 441 15.56 -8.98 -14.28
C ARG A 441 14.17 -9.56 -14.51
N VAL A 442 13.36 -8.90 -15.33
CA VAL A 442 12.03 -9.43 -15.71
C VAL A 442 12.22 -10.69 -16.54
N ASP A 443 13.14 -10.68 -17.51
CA ASP A 443 13.39 -11.81 -18.40
C ASP A 443 13.87 -13.06 -17.65
N LYS A 444 14.84 -12.92 -16.75
CA LYS A 444 15.32 -14.01 -15.89
C LYS A 444 14.21 -14.60 -15.02
N LYS A 445 13.25 -13.78 -14.57
CA LYS A 445 12.09 -14.24 -13.81
C LYS A 445 11.10 -15.00 -14.69
N LEU A 446 10.78 -14.46 -15.87
CA LEU A 446 9.88 -15.10 -16.84
C LEU A 446 10.47 -16.43 -17.33
N ALA A 447 11.75 -16.49 -17.69
CA ALA A 447 12.45 -17.71 -18.10
C ALA A 447 12.51 -18.75 -16.97
N GLY A 448 12.64 -18.31 -15.71
CA GLY A 448 12.57 -19.20 -14.55
C GLY A 448 11.20 -19.82 -14.32
N TRP A 449 10.13 -19.18 -14.78
CA TRP A 449 8.78 -19.72 -14.75
C TRP A 449 8.56 -20.56 -15.98
N LYS A 450 8.85 -21.87 -15.89
CA LYS A 450 8.61 -22.83 -16.97
C LYS A 450 7.14 -22.77 -17.42
N ALA A 451 6.82 -21.96 -18.44
CA ALA A 451 5.45 -21.60 -18.81
C ALA A 451 4.58 -22.83 -19.10
N LYS A 452 5.19 -23.89 -19.64
CA LYS A 452 4.58 -25.21 -19.89
C LYS A 452 3.96 -25.86 -18.65
N CYS A 453 4.45 -25.54 -17.45
CA CYS A 453 3.95 -26.14 -16.21
C CYS A 453 2.82 -25.32 -15.55
N LEU A 454 2.28 -24.30 -16.23
CA LEU A 454 1.37 -23.30 -15.66
C LEU A 454 0.19 -23.02 -16.59
N ALA A 455 -1.03 -23.10 -16.05
CA ALA A 455 -2.23 -22.65 -16.75
C ALA A 455 -2.23 -21.12 -16.97
N HIS A 456 -2.97 -20.61 -17.97
CA HIS A 456 -3.05 -19.16 -18.23
C HIS A 456 -3.54 -18.35 -17.02
N ALA A 457 -4.43 -18.90 -16.19
CA ALA A 457 -4.84 -18.27 -14.94
C ALA A 457 -3.63 -18.07 -13.99
N GLY A 458 -2.79 -19.10 -13.83
CA GLY A 458 -1.54 -19.01 -13.08
C GLY A 458 -0.53 -18.04 -13.69
N ARG A 459 -0.39 -18.02 -15.02
CA ARG A 459 0.46 -17.05 -15.74
C ARG A 459 -0.01 -15.62 -15.51
N ASN A 460 -1.32 -15.37 -15.56
CA ASN A 460 -1.91 -14.05 -15.30
C ASN A 460 -1.58 -13.55 -13.88
N VAL A 461 -1.68 -14.44 -12.89
CA VAL A 461 -1.32 -14.13 -11.50
C VAL A 461 0.18 -13.82 -11.36
N LEU A 462 1.05 -14.60 -12.01
CA LEU A 462 2.51 -14.37 -12.01
C LEU A 462 2.91 -13.04 -12.65
N VAL A 463 2.33 -12.73 -13.82
CA VAL A 463 2.58 -11.46 -14.50
C VAL A 463 2.13 -10.30 -13.60
N LYS A 464 0.90 -10.36 -13.08
CA LYS A 464 0.33 -9.30 -12.26
C LYS A 464 1.05 -9.07 -10.93
N SER A 465 1.39 -10.14 -10.21
CA SER A 465 1.96 -10.05 -8.86
C SER A 465 3.48 -9.91 -8.84
N VAL A 466 4.18 -10.44 -9.84
CA VAL A 466 5.65 -10.47 -9.86
C VAL A 466 6.25 -9.72 -11.05
N ALA A 467 5.87 -10.03 -12.30
CA ALA A 467 6.52 -9.38 -13.45
C ALA A 467 6.26 -7.87 -13.50
N GLN A 468 5.01 -7.47 -13.28
CA GLN A 468 4.59 -6.06 -13.26
C GLN A 468 5.04 -5.32 -12.00
N SER A 469 5.44 -6.03 -10.92
CA SER A 469 5.91 -5.40 -9.69
C SER A 469 7.41 -5.07 -9.68
N ILE A 470 8.22 -5.81 -10.44
CA ILE A 470 9.67 -5.55 -10.60
C ILE A 470 9.97 -4.11 -11.08
N PRO A 471 9.32 -3.56 -12.13
CA PRO A 471 9.64 -2.22 -12.61
C PRO A 471 9.04 -1.09 -11.77
N ILE A 472 8.10 -1.36 -10.85
CA ILE A 472 7.36 -0.31 -10.10
C ILE A 472 8.30 0.67 -9.39
N TYR A 473 9.42 0.17 -8.84
CA TYR A 473 10.37 1.03 -8.14
C TYR A 473 11.09 2.01 -9.08
N PHE A 474 11.43 1.58 -10.31
CA PHE A 474 11.98 2.49 -11.33
C PHE A 474 10.91 3.44 -11.84
N MET A 475 9.69 2.93 -12.03
CA MET A 475 8.54 3.71 -12.46
C MET A 475 8.12 4.79 -11.47
N SER A 476 8.40 4.61 -10.18
CA SER A 476 8.09 5.62 -9.16
C SER A 476 9.02 6.82 -9.20
N LEU A 477 10.13 6.78 -9.97
CA LEU A 477 11.16 7.82 -9.97
C LEU A 477 11.43 8.39 -11.36
N TYR A 478 11.35 7.55 -12.39
CA TYR A 478 11.68 7.91 -13.76
C TYR A 478 10.47 7.75 -14.66
N TYR A 479 10.27 8.72 -15.56
CA TYR A 479 9.45 8.54 -16.75
C TYR A 479 10.27 7.73 -17.77
N ILE A 480 10.01 6.43 -17.83
CA ILE A 480 10.79 5.43 -18.57
C ILE A 480 10.58 5.62 -20.08
N PRO A 481 11.65 5.51 -20.90
CA PRO A 481 11.53 5.61 -22.35
C PRO A 481 10.53 4.60 -22.93
N ARG A 482 9.74 5.04 -23.92
CA ARG A 482 8.71 4.22 -24.57
C ARG A 482 9.24 2.86 -25.07
N SER A 483 10.43 2.84 -25.68
CA SER A 483 11.04 1.60 -26.18
C SER A 483 11.30 0.55 -25.08
N VAL A 484 11.63 0.98 -23.87
CA VAL A 484 11.82 0.08 -22.72
C VAL A 484 10.47 -0.45 -22.24
N CYS A 485 9.45 0.42 -22.16
CA CYS A 485 8.09 0.03 -21.79
C CYS A 485 7.52 -1.01 -22.76
N ASP A 486 7.66 -0.77 -24.06
CA ASP A 486 7.20 -1.67 -25.11
C ASP A 486 7.95 -3.01 -25.08
N SER A 487 9.25 -2.99 -24.75
CA SER A 487 10.07 -4.21 -24.57
C SER A 487 9.59 -5.05 -23.37
N LEU A 488 9.29 -4.41 -22.24
CA LEU A 488 8.73 -5.07 -21.05
C LEU A 488 7.36 -5.67 -21.34
N ASP A 489 6.45 -4.90 -21.95
CA ASP A 489 5.12 -5.37 -22.35
C ASP A 489 5.22 -6.53 -23.35
N LYS A 490 6.15 -6.47 -24.32
CA LYS A 490 6.43 -7.57 -25.25
C LYS A 490 6.85 -8.84 -24.51
N LYS A 491 7.79 -8.76 -23.56
CA LYS A 491 8.23 -9.93 -22.77
C LYS A 491 7.09 -10.54 -21.94
N MET A 492 6.30 -9.71 -21.26
CA MET A 492 5.15 -10.16 -20.48
C MET A 492 4.08 -10.81 -21.37
N ARG A 493 3.80 -10.20 -22.53
CA ARG A 493 2.88 -10.73 -23.53
C ARG A 493 3.36 -12.07 -24.10
N ASN A 494 4.64 -12.19 -24.43
CA ASN A 494 5.24 -13.42 -24.93
C ASN A 494 5.13 -14.54 -23.89
N PHE A 495 5.42 -14.27 -22.62
CA PHE A 495 5.24 -15.24 -21.55
C PHE A 495 3.77 -15.64 -21.34
N TRP A 496 2.84 -14.68 -21.44
CA TRP A 496 1.43 -14.94 -21.23
C TRP A 496 0.85 -15.83 -22.35
N TRP A 497 1.18 -15.55 -23.62
CA TRP A 497 0.67 -16.27 -24.80
C TRP A 497 1.48 -17.51 -25.19
N GLY A 498 2.80 -17.45 -25.05
CA GLY A 498 3.74 -18.42 -25.59
C GLY A 498 3.83 -19.72 -24.79
N ASP A 499 4.21 -20.81 -25.45
CA ASP A 499 4.30 -22.14 -24.84
C ASP A 499 5.64 -22.86 -25.13
N ARG A 500 6.48 -22.29 -26.02
CA ARG A 500 7.82 -22.77 -26.38
C ARG A 500 8.83 -21.63 -26.29
N ASP A 501 10.11 -21.96 -26.10
CA ASP A 501 11.25 -21.03 -26.22
C ASP A 501 11.52 -20.60 -27.69
N GLU A 502 10.55 -20.78 -28.60
CA GLU A 502 10.65 -20.40 -30.00
C GLU A 502 10.18 -18.95 -30.22
N ASN A 503 10.87 -18.22 -31.09
CA ASN A 503 10.73 -16.78 -31.30
C ASN A 503 9.38 -16.30 -31.88
N ARG A 504 8.44 -17.20 -32.23
CA ARG A 504 7.14 -16.84 -32.83
C ARG A 504 5.98 -17.32 -31.94
N HIS A 505 5.16 -16.37 -31.51
CA HIS A 505 3.95 -16.63 -30.73
C HIS A 505 2.72 -16.07 -31.44
N ILE A 506 1.62 -16.81 -31.41
CA ILE A 506 0.33 -16.37 -31.94
C ILE A 506 -0.39 -15.57 -30.85
N TYR A 507 -0.73 -14.32 -31.16
CA TYR A 507 -1.49 -13.44 -30.26
C TYR A 507 -2.95 -13.40 -30.71
N LEU A 508 -3.82 -14.11 -29.99
CA LEU A 508 -5.24 -14.20 -30.38
C LEU A 508 -6.03 -12.94 -30.00
N ARG A 509 -5.51 -12.11 -29.08
CA ARG A 509 -6.09 -10.81 -28.71
C ARG A 509 -5.01 -9.76 -28.46
N SER A 510 -5.39 -8.50 -28.65
CA SER A 510 -4.49 -7.36 -28.45
C SER A 510 -4.09 -7.24 -26.98
N TRP A 511 -2.83 -6.82 -26.75
CA TRP A 511 -2.35 -6.55 -25.38
C TRP A 511 -3.12 -5.41 -24.72
N ASP A 512 -3.60 -4.44 -25.52
CA ASP A 512 -4.42 -3.33 -25.05
C ASP A 512 -5.71 -3.81 -24.39
N PHE A 513 -6.42 -4.73 -25.05
CA PHE A 513 -7.64 -5.33 -24.52
C PHE A 513 -7.36 -6.16 -23.26
N ILE A 514 -6.30 -6.98 -23.26
CA ILE A 514 -5.92 -7.78 -22.09
C ILE A 514 -5.61 -6.87 -20.88
N CYS A 515 -4.99 -5.72 -21.12
CA CYS A 515 -4.69 -4.74 -20.09
C CYS A 515 -5.87 -3.86 -19.69
N SER A 516 -7.02 -4.00 -20.33
CA SER A 516 -8.22 -3.29 -19.91
C SER A 516 -8.73 -3.82 -18.56
N PRO A 517 -9.45 -3.00 -17.78
CA PRO A 517 -10.05 -3.44 -16.53
C PRO A 517 -11.02 -4.60 -16.76
N LYS A 518 -11.22 -5.41 -15.72
CA LYS A 518 -12.11 -6.58 -15.82
C LYS A 518 -13.57 -6.19 -16.11
N GLU A 519 -13.99 -5.01 -15.65
CA GLU A 519 -15.31 -4.44 -15.90
C GLU A 519 -15.55 -4.15 -17.38
N PHE A 520 -14.49 -3.95 -18.15
CA PHE A 520 -14.50 -3.73 -19.60
C PHE A 520 -14.12 -5.00 -20.38
N GLY A 521 -14.17 -6.17 -19.74
CA GLY A 521 -13.85 -7.46 -20.36
C GLY A 521 -12.36 -7.80 -20.46
N GLY A 522 -11.45 -6.95 -19.99
CA GLY A 522 -10.02 -7.27 -19.92
C GLY A 522 -9.64 -8.17 -18.73
N LEU A 523 -8.35 -8.41 -18.50
CA LEU A 523 -7.86 -9.21 -17.37
C LEU A 523 -7.35 -8.37 -16.20
N GLY A 524 -7.34 -7.04 -16.35
CA GLY A 524 -6.81 -6.12 -15.35
C GLY A 524 -5.30 -6.28 -15.13
N LEU A 525 -4.58 -6.68 -16.18
CA LEU A 525 -3.13 -6.45 -16.30
C LEU A 525 -2.89 -4.97 -16.60
N ARG A 526 -1.75 -4.41 -16.20
CA ARG A 526 -1.46 -3.00 -16.48
C ARG A 526 -0.38 -2.85 -17.54
N ARG A 527 -0.65 -2.01 -18.55
CA ARG A 527 0.38 -1.59 -19.49
C ARG A 527 1.51 -0.86 -18.76
N THR A 528 2.74 -1.17 -19.15
CA THR A 528 3.94 -0.67 -18.46
C THR A 528 4.02 0.85 -18.53
N ARG A 529 3.74 1.45 -19.70
CA ARG A 529 3.78 2.91 -19.90
C ARG A 529 2.74 3.66 -19.05
N ASP A 530 1.51 3.20 -19.11
CA ASP A 530 0.36 3.78 -18.41
C ASP A 530 0.58 3.74 -16.89
N MET A 531 1.05 2.60 -16.39
CA MET A 531 1.40 2.43 -14.98
C MET A 531 2.55 3.34 -14.57
N ASN A 532 3.54 3.54 -15.45
CA ASN A 532 4.64 4.44 -15.18
C ASN A 532 4.18 5.89 -15.03
N SER A 533 3.30 6.37 -15.92
CA SER A 533 2.70 7.70 -15.82
C SER A 533 2.01 7.88 -14.47
N ALA A 534 1.11 6.97 -14.10
CA ALA A 534 0.38 7.04 -12.84
C ALA A 534 1.29 6.99 -11.59
N MET A 535 2.39 6.24 -11.65
CA MET A 535 3.37 6.17 -10.55
C MET A 535 4.15 7.48 -10.39
N VAL A 536 4.57 8.12 -11.48
CA VAL A 536 5.26 9.43 -11.45
C VAL A 536 4.29 10.56 -11.10
N SER A 537 3.03 10.49 -11.53
CA SER A 537 1.96 11.42 -11.11
C SER A 537 1.83 11.49 -9.58
N LYS A 538 2.12 10.40 -8.86
CA LYS A 538 2.17 10.43 -7.38
C LYS A 538 3.23 11.38 -6.83
N LEU A 539 4.41 11.43 -7.45
CA LEU A 539 5.47 12.36 -7.06
C LEU A 539 5.09 13.80 -7.42
N ALA A 540 4.52 14.00 -8.61
CA ALA A 540 4.03 15.31 -9.03
C ALA A 540 2.91 15.83 -8.11
N TRP A 541 2.01 14.95 -7.67
CA TRP A 541 0.98 15.30 -6.68
C TRP A 541 1.57 15.72 -5.35
N LYS A 542 2.55 14.98 -4.80
CA LYS A 542 3.24 15.37 -3.57
C LYS A 542 3.92 16.74 -3.67
N MET A 543 4.50 17.05 -4.84
CA MET A 543 5.10 18.36 -5.12
C MET A 543 4.04 19.47 -5.13
N CYS A 544 2.83 19.18 -5.61
CA CYS A 544 1.70 20.09 -5.64
C CYS A 544 1.07 20.32 -4.26
N GLU A 545 1.01 19.28 -3.40
CA GLU A 545 0.51 19.38 -2.02
C GLU A 545 1.39 20.25 -1.11
N ASP A 546 2.59 20.63 -1.58
CA ASP A 546 3.57 21.42 -0.85
C ASP A 546 3.88 20.92 0.57
N LYS A 547 4.00 19.60 0.71
CA LYS A 547 4.40 19.00 1.99
C LYS A 547 5.83 19.44 2.33
N PHE A 548 6.08 19.69 3.61
CA PHE A 548 7.40 20.04 4.14
C PHE A 548 8.35 18.84 4.17
N LEU A 549 8.63 18.25 3.00
CA LEU A 549 9.56 17.13 2.82
C LEU A 549 10.92 17.64 2.32
N PRO A 550 12.05 17.08 2.79
CA PRO A 550 13.38 17.57 2.40
C PRO A 550 13.62 17.60 0.89
N TRP A 551 13.17 16.56 0.17
CA TRP A 551 13.32 16.49 -1.28
C TRP A 551 12.46 17.54 -2.03
N ILE A 552 11.28 17.89 -1.51
CA ILE A 552 10.43 18.94 -2.07
C ILE A 552 11.15 20.28 -1.91
N GLN A 553 11.66 20.59 -0.71
CA GLN A 553 12.40 21.83 -0.45
C GLN A 553 13.64 21.98 -1.35
N ILE A 554 14.37 20.90 -1.58
CA ILE A 554 15.51 20.86 -2.50
C ILE A 554 15.07 21.18 -3.94
N LEU A 555 14.02 20.52 -4.45
CA LEU A 555 13.56 20.75 -5.82
C LEU A 555 12.93 22.14 -5.99
N LYS A 556 12.17 22.63 -5.01
CA LYS A 556 11.58 23.98 -4.99
C LYS A 556 12.66 25.05 -5.06
N SER A 557 13.63 24.99 -4.14
CA SER A 557 14.72 25.97 -4.09
C SER A 557 15.60 25.94 -5.36
N LYS A 558 15.74 24.77 -6.00
CA LYS A 558 16.54 24.61 -7.22
C LYS A 558 15.81 25.06 -8.49
N TYR A 559 14.56 24.68 -8.65
CA TYR A 559 13.85 24.80 -9.94
C TYR A 559 12.70 25.81 -9.93
N LEU A 560 12.00 26.02 -8.81
CA LEU A 560 10.82 26.89 -8.77
C LEU A 560 11.15 28.33 -8.37
N ARG A 561 12.21 28.59 -7.59
CA ARG A 561 12.64 29.96 -7.19
C ARG A 561 11.51 30.83 -6.63
N GLY A 562 10.52 30.23 -5.96
CA GLY A 562 9.35 30.91 -5.40
C GLY A 562 8.06 30.81 -6.25
N SER A 563 8.10 30.26 -7.47
CA SER A 563 6.89 29.99 -8.25
C SER A 563 6.13 28.75 -7.74
N ASN A 564 4.83 28.69 -8.00
CA ASN A 564 4.06 27.47 -7.76
C ASN A 564 4.41 26.40 -8.79
N PHE A 565 4.40 25.14 -8.37
CA PHE A 565 4.65 24.00 -9.25
C PHE A 565 3.69 23.96 -10.46
N MET A 566 2.42 24.31 -10.25
CA MET A 566 1.41 24.31 -11.31
C MET A 566 1.55 25.47 -12.32
N ASP A 567 2.31 26.51 -11.98
CA ASP A 567 2.51 27.68 -12.84
C ASP A 567 3.79 27.56 -13.68
N GLN A 568 4.71 26.69 -13.26
CA GLN A 568 5.97 26.46 -13.97
C GLN A 568 5.73 25.71 -15.29
N ASN A 569 5.91 26.36 -16.43
CA ASN A 569 5.75 25.73 -17.75
C ASN A 569 7.08 25.31 -18.38
N GLU A 570 8.19 25.92 -17.96
CA GLU A 570 9.50 25.62 -18.53
C GLU A 570 10.26 24.57 -17.74
N THR A 571 10.83 23.60 -18.45
CA THR A 571 11.81 22.65 -17.93
C THR A 571 13.20 22.97 -18.47
N PRO A 572 14.13 23.49 -17.66
CA PRO A 572 15.48 23.79 -18.15
C PRO A 572 16.14 22.56 -18.77
N ARG A 573 16.84 22.73 -19.90
CA ARG A 573 17.54 21.60 -20.56
C ARG A 573 18.56 20.92 -19.62
N THR A 574 19.15 21.70 -18.72
CA THR A 574 20.12 21.27 -17.70
C THR A 574 19.48 20.65 -16.45
N SER A 575 18.15 20.51 -16.37
CA SER A 575 17.49 19.94 -15.20
C SER A 575 17.70 18.43 -15.08
N SER A 576 17.59 17.92 -13.84
CA SER A 576 17.69 16.50 -13.56
C SER A 576 16.58 15.70 -14.25
N LYS A 577 16.83 14.41 -14.50
CA LYS A 577 15.85 13.51 -15.12
C LYS A 577 14.63 13.26 -14.24
N ILE A 578 14.81 13.28 -12.91
CA ILE A 578 13.69 13.17 -11.96
C ILE A 578 12.79 14.40 -12.10
N TRP A 579 13.36 15.60 -12.13
CA TRP A 579 12.57 16.83 -12.36
C TRP A 579 11.80 16.76 -13.69
N LYS A 580 12.46 16.36 -14.78
CA LYS A 580 11.79 16.18 -16.08
C LYS A 580 10.66 15.15 -16.02
N SER A 581 10.82 14.09 -15.24
CA SER A 581 9.79 13.06 -15.06
C SER A 581 8.58 13.61 -14.31
N ILE A 582 8.80 14.36 -13.23
CA ILE A 582 7.75 15.04 -12.45
C ILE A 582 6.98 16.02 -13.34
N MET A 583 7.69 16.85 -14.11
CA MET A 583 7.09 17.83 -15.01
C MET A 583 6.29 17.19 -16.14
N ALA A 584 6.72 16.04 -16.66
CA ALA A 584 6.01 15.32 -17.73
C ALA A 584 4.62 14.79 -17.31
N CYS A 585 4.33 14.70 -16.00
CA CYS A 585 3.05 14.21 -15.48
C CYS A 585 2.14 15.34 -14.96
N LYS A 586 2.48 16.60 -15.24
CA LYS A 586 1.70 17.78 -14.81
C LYS A 586 0.28 17.77 -15.39
N ASP A 587 0.12 17.40 -16.66
CA ASP A 587 -1.20 17.35 -17.31
C ASP A 587 -2.07 16.22 -16.74
N SER A 588 -1.47 15.06 -16.45
CA SER A 588 -2.15 13.93 -15.80
C SER A 588 -2.73 14.31 -14.44
N ILE A 589 -1.99 15.05 -13.61
CA ILE A 589 -2.51 15.48 -12.31
C ILE A 589 -3.57 16.58 -12.47
N ARG A 590 -3.45 17.44 -13.49
CA ARG A 590 -4.39 18.55 -13.73
C ARG A 590 -5.83 18.06 -13.96
N LYS A 591 -5.99 16.94 -14.67
CA LYS A 591 -7.31 16.31 -14.92
C LYS A 591 -8.07 15.93 -13.65
N GLY A 592 -7.36 15.61 -12.56
CA GLY A 592 -7.96 15.17 -11.30
C GLY A 592 -7.83 16.17 -10.15
N LEU A 593 -7.22 17.34 -10.39
CA LEU A 593 -6.99 18.35 -9.36
C LEU A 593 -8.23 19.21 -9.19
N ILE A 594 -8.61 19.45 -7.93
CA ILE A 594 -9.61 20.45 -7.52
C ILE A 594 -9.01 21.26 -6.38
N SER A 595 -9.16 22.58 -6.42
CA SER A 595 -8.82 23.47 -5.31
C SER A 595 -10.04 23.70 -4.41
N THR A 596 -9.88 23.65 -3.09
CA THR A 596 -10.95 24.02 -2.17
C THR A 596 -11.24 25.52 -2.24
N ILE A 597 -12.47 25.88 -1.86
CA ILE A 597 -12.94 27.27 -1.81
C ILE A 597 -13.13 27.64 -0.35
N SER A 598 -12.46 28.71 0.05
CA SER A 598 -12.61 29.33 1.36
C SER A 598 -12.69 30.84 1.20
N LEU A 599 -13.32 31.50 2.18
CA LEU A 599 -13.52 32.96 2.19
C LEU A 599 -12.21 33.76 2.07
N HIS A 600 -11.16 33.23 2.69
CA HIS A 600 -9.82 33.83 2.71
C HIS A 600 -8.86 33.14 1.71
N GLY A 601 -9.40 32.33 0.80
CA GLY A 601 -8.63 31.52 -0.13
C GLY A 601 -8.06 32.33 -1.31
N CYS A 602 -6.92 31.85 -1.84
CA CYS A 602 -6.27 32.40 -3.02
C CYS A 602 -6.56 31.58 -4.29
N THR A 603 -7.73 30.95 -4.38
CA THR A 603 -8.11 30.13 -5.55
C THR A 603 -8.39 31.04 -6.74
N ARG A 604 -7.68 30.82 -7.85
CA ARG A 604 -7.76 31.64 -9.06
C ARG A 604 -8.86 31.12 -9.98
N THR A 605 -9.79 31.99 -10.32
CA THR A 605 -10.99 31.66 -11.10
C THR A 605 -10.66 31.03 -12.45
N TRP A 606 -9.65 31.56 -13.13
CA TRP A 606 -9.34 31.28 -14.54
C TRP A 606 -8.13 30.35 -14.74
N GLU A 607 -7.46 29.95 -13.67
CA GLU A 607 -6.20 29.17 -13.75
C GLU A 607 -6.25 27.87 -12.94
N ASP A 608 -7.05 27.85 -11.88
CA ASP A 608 -7.20 26.70 -11.00
C ASP A 608 -8.50 25.96 -11.32
N PRO A 609 -8.50 24.62 -11.34
CA PRO A 609 -9.74 23.86 -11.38
C PRO A 609 -10.36 23.87 -9.97
N TRP A 610 -11.56 24.42 -9.84
CA TRP A 610 -12.25 24.56 -8.54
C TRP A 610 -13.71 24.10 -8.56
N ILE A 611 -14.23 23.61 -9.69
CA ILE A 611 -15.59 23.07 -9.82
C ILE A 611 -15.55 21.53 -9.64
N PRO A 612 -16.09 20.98 -8.53
CA PRO A 612 -15.97 19.57 -8.18
C PRO A 612 -16.64 18.56 -9.10
N THR A 613 -17.71 18.98 -9.76
CA THR A 613 -18.57 18.11 -10.56
C THR A 613 -17.97 17.81 -11.94
N ILE A 614 -17.02 18.64 -12.38
CA ILE A 614 -16.32 18.47 -13.66
C ILE A 614 -14.81 18.42 -13.40
N PRO A 615 -14.21 17.22 -13.21
CA PRO A 615 -12.80 17.07 -12.88
C PRO A 615 -11.86 17.75 -13.89
N GLY A 616 -10.96 18.60 -13.38
CA GLY A 616 -9.96 19.29 -14.20
C GLY A 616 -10.51 20.42 -15.09
N PHE A 617 -11.80 20.75 -14.96
CA PHE A 617 -12.42 21.86 -15.68
C PHE A 617 -11.95 23.21 -15.10
N ILE A 618 -11.49 24.08 -15.99
CA ILE A 618 -11.20 25.48 -15.70
C ILE A 618 -12.30 26.29 -16.38
N PRO A 619 -13.05 27.11 -15.64
CA PRO A 619 -14.08 27.95 -16.23
C PRO A 619 -13.51 28.87 -17.30
N THR A 620 -14.23 29.02 -18.41
CA THR A 620 -13.92 30.02 -19.45
C THR A 620 -15.12 30.93 -19.65
N SER A 621 -14.86 32.17 -20.06
CA SER A 621 -15.90 33.12 -20.41
C SER A 621 -15.40 33.99 -21.56
N ASP A 622 -16.04 33.84 -22.71
CA ASP A 622 -15.63 34.45 -23.97
C ASP A 622 -16.15 35.89 -24.12
N HIS A 623 -17.08 36.32 -23.25
CA HIS A 623 -17.77 37.60 -23.34
C HIS A 623 -17.22 38.68 -22.38
N LEU A 624 -16.21 38.36 -21.55
CA LEU A 624 -15.65 39.29 -20.56
C LEU A 624 -14.50 40.12 -21.11
N THR A 625 -14.46 41.41 -20.77
CA THR A 625 -13.30 42.28 -20.97
C THR A 625 -12.14 41.92 -20.05
N ASP A 626 -10.92 42.32 -20.39
CA ASP A 626 -9.72 42.05 -19.58
C ASP A 626 -9.81 42.68 -18.17
N GLU A 627 -10.45 43.84 -18.04
CA GLU A 627 -10.71 44.48 -16.75
C GLU A 627 -11.66 43.65 -15.88
N MET A 628 -12.73 43.09 -16.46
CA MET A 628 -13.66 42.23 -15.73
C MET A 628 -12.99 40.91 -15.30
N LYS A 629 -12.13 40.33 -16.16
CA LYS A 629 -11.35 39.14 -15.81
C LYS A 629 -10.37 39.41 -14.66
N ALA A 630 -9.78 40.60 -14.60
CA ALA A 630 -8.89 41.01 -13.51
C ALA A 630 -9.65 41.19 -12.18
N GLN A 631 -10.85 41.79 -12.21
CA GLN A 631 -11.70 41.94 -11.02
C GLN A 631 -12.18 40.59 -10.49
N SER A 632 -12.51 39.66 -11.38
CA SER A 632 -12.98 38.32 -11.04
C SER A 632 -11.87 37.27 -10.94
N TYR A 633 -10.60 37.68 -10.83
CA TYR A 633 -9.44 36.79 -10.88
C TYR A 633 -9.42 35.77 -9.73
N LEU A 634 -9.92 36.14 -8.55
CA LEU A 634 -10.03 35.26 -7.39
C LEU A 634 -11.48 34.84 -7.16
N VAL A 635 -11.69 33.57 -6.83
CA VAL A 635 -13.03 33.00 -6.57
C VAL A 635 -13.77 33.75 -5.46
N ARG A 636 -13.04 34.32 -4.49
CA ARG A 636 -13.62 35.18 -3.43
C ARG A 636 -14.43 36.37 -3.95
N TYR A 637 -14.21 36.81 -5.20
CA TYR A 637 -15.02 37.85 -5.84
C TYR A 637 -16.50 37.46 -5.91
N PHE A 638 -16.80 36.16 -6.02
CA PHE A 638 -18.16 35.62 -6.06
C PHE A 638 -18.73 35.26 -4.69
N LEU A 639 -18.00 35.53 -3.60
CA LEU A 639 -18.44 35.20 -2.25
C LEU A 639 -18.90 36.45 -1.50
N ASN A 640 -19.94 36.31 -0.69
CA ASN A 640 -20.28 37.29 0.32
C ASN A 640 -19.38 37.09 1.55
N SER A 641 -18.72 38.15 2.01
CA SER A 641 -17.82 38.10 3.18
C SER A 641 -18.55 37.79 4.49
N ASP A 642 -19.82 38.16 4.57
CA ASP A 642 -20.57 38.16 5.83
C ASP A 642 -21.48 36.94 5.96
N THR A 643 -22.10 36.50 4.86
CA THR A 643 -23.06 35.36 4.86
C THR A 643 -22.46 34.03 4.45
N CYS A 644 -21.22 34.00 3.95
CA CYS A 644 -20.60 32.79 3.40
C CYS A 644 -21.36 32.15 2.23
N GLU A 645 -22.09 32.96 1.46
CA GLU A 645 -22.91 32.52 0.32
C GLU A 645 -22.36 33.01 -1.03
N TRP A 646 -22.82 32.39 -2.10
CA TRP A 646 -22.52 32.78 -3.47
C TRP A 646 -23.30 34.04 -3.90
N ARG A 647 -22.60 35.01 -4.49
CA ARG A 647 -23.16 36.20 -5.12
C ARG A 647 -23.70 35.87 -6.52
N LEU A 648 -24.99 35.54 -6.59
CA LEU A 648 -25.68 35.16 -7.82
C LEU A 648 -25.60 36.23 -8.91
N ASP A 649 -25.73 37.50 -8.52
CA ASP A 649 -25.58 38.67 -9.40
C ASP A 649 -24.25 38.65 -10.16
N ARG A 650 -23.15 38.30 -9.47
CA ARG A 650 -21.81 38.23 -10.07
C ARG A 650 -21.57 36.95 -10.85
N LEU A 651 -22.13 35.83 -10.39
CA LEU A 651 -21.99 34.54 -11.06
C LEU A 651 -22.66 34.54 -12.44
N HIS A 652 -23.88 35.07 -12.54
CA HIS A 652 -24.62 35.12 -13.82
C HIS A 652 -24.03 36.10 -14.83
N VAL A 653 -23.30 37.13 -14.37
CA VAL A 653 -22.56 38.05 -15.25
C VAL A 653 -21.32 37.38 -15.85
N VAL A 654 -20.66 36.50 -15.10
CA VAL A 654 -19.36 35.93 -15.47
C VAL A 654 -19.49 34.57 -16.16
N PHE A 655 -20.41 33.71 -15.72
CA PHE A 655 -20.52 32.32 -16.14
C PHE A 655 -21.83 32.01 -16.85
N GLN A 656 -21.80 31.05 -17.76
CA GLN A 656 -23.01 30.51 -18.39
C GLN A 656 -23.90 29.80 -17.36
N PRO A 657 -25.23 29.75 -17.56
CA PRO A 657 -26.18 29.16 -16.62
C PRO A 657 -25.81 27.73 -16.18
N ASP A 658 -25.37 26.88 -17.10
CA ASP A 658 -24.98 25.49 -16.81
C ASP A 658 -23.82 25.44 -15.80
N ILE A 659 -22.81 26.29 -15.96
CA ILE A 659 -21.66 26.38 -15.04
C ILE A 659 -22.11 26.93 -13.69
N VAL A 660 -23.02 27.91 -13.67
CA VAL A 660 -23.57 28.47 -12.42
C VAL A 660 -24.28 27.38 -11.62
N THR A 661 -25.08 26.50 -12.27
CA THR A 661 -25.73 25.39 -11.56
C THR A 661 -24.74 24.43 -10.91
N GLU A 662 -23.58 24.22 -11.54
CA GLU A 662 -22.50 23.40 -10.97
C GLU A 662 -21.76 24.11 -9.83
N ILE A 663 -21.57 25.43 -9.92
CA ILE A 663 -20.95 26.24 -8.86
C ILE A 663 -21.82 26.26 -7.60
N LEU A 664 -23.14 26.36 -7.76
CA LEU A 664 -24.07 26.39 -6.62
C LEU A 664 -24.12 25.08 -5.83
N LYS A 665 -23.68 23.97 -6.42
CA LYS A 665 -23.52 22.69 -5.71
C LYS A 665 -22.30 22.68 -4.77
N ILE A 666 -21.44 23.69 -4.82
CA ILE A 666 -20.22 23.77 -4.03
C ILE A 666 -20.52 24.40 -2.67
N ARG A 667 -20.27 23.64 -1.60
CA ARG A 667 -20.27 24.18 -0.24
C ARG A 667 -19.00 24.99 0.02
N ILE A 668 -19.17 26.17 0.60
CA ILE A 668 -18.08 27.08 0.96
C ILE A 668 -17.57 26.71 2.35
N ALA A 669 -16.26 26.50 2.51
CA ALA A 669 -15.68 26.23 3.82
C ALA A 669 -15.59 27.53 4.64
N THR A 670 -16.16 27.52 5.85
CA THR A 670 -16.21 28.67 6.78
C THR A 670 -14.92 28.85 7.59
N ARG A 671 -14.11 27.80 7.78
CA ARG A 671 -12.86 27.86 8.56
C ARG A 671 -11.62 28.18 7.71
N VAL A 672 -10.72 28.98 8.31
CA VAL A 672 -9.46 29.49 7.76
C VAL A 672 -8.44 28.36 7.58
N GLU A 673 -8.66 27.47 6.62
CA GLU A 673 -7.57 26.61 6.16
C GLU A 673 -6.90 27.21 4.91
N PRO A 674 -5.56 27.16 4.83
CA PRO A 674 -4.86 27.52 3.61
C PRO A 674 -5.32 26.63 2.45
N ARG A 675 -5.16 27.14 1.22
CA ARG A 675 -5.53 26.46 -0.04
C ARG A 675 -5.20 24.96 0.02
N ARG A 676 -6.22 24.11 0.10
CA ARG A 676 -6.10 22.65 0.07
C ARG A 676 -6.43 22.16 -1.33
N ILE A 677 -5.56 21.33 -1.89
CA ILE A 677 -5.84 20.63 -3.15
C ILE A 677 -6.45 19.26 -2.85
N LEU A 678 -7.42 18.87 -3.65
CA LEU A 678 -8.16 17.62 -3.53
C LEU A 678 -8.10 16.85 -4.84
N TRP A 679 -8.07 15.52 -4.71
CA TRP A 679 -8.07 14.61 -5.84
C TRP A 679 -9.51 14.17 -6.16
N ALA A 680 -10.10 14.77 -7.21
CA ALA A 680 -11.50 14.58 -7.62
C ALA A 680 -11.94 13.12 -7.74
N PRO A 681 -11.14 12.22 -8.35
CA PRO A 681 -11.54 10.82 -8.53
C PRO A 681 -11.61 10.02 -7.23
N SER A 682 -11.15 10.54 -6.09
CA SER A 682 -11.22 9.84 -4.81
C SER A 682 -12.29 10.43 -3.90
N LYS A 683 -13.08 9.55 -3.26
CA LYS A 683 -14.12 9.93 -2.32
C LYS A 683 -13.58 10.69 -1.10
N ASN A 684 -12.36 10.38 -0.65
CA ASN A 684 -11.69 11.05 0.47
C ASN A 684 -10.76 12.19 0.04
N GLY A 685 -10.70 12.50 -1.26
CA GLY A 685 -9.89 13.62 -1.78
C GLY A 685 -8.39 13.33 -1.80
N ASN A 686 -7.97 12.14 -1.36
CA ASN A 686 -6.58 11.73 -1.38
C ASN A 686 -6.20 11.14 -2.73
N PHE A 687 -5.02 11.52 -3.22
CA PHE A 687 -4.47 10.95 -4.44
C PHE A 687 -4.19 9.45 -4.29
N SER A 688 -4.63 8.67 -5.28
CA SER A 688 -4.22 7.28 -5.44
C SER A 688 -3.71 7.00 -6.86
N VAL A 689 -2.63 6.21 -6.95
CA VAL A 689 -2.08 5.75 -8.24
C VAL A 689 -3.13 4.99 -9.04
N SER A 690 -3.98 4.23 -8.34
CA SER A 690 -5.05 3.47 -8.99
C SER A 690 -6.01 4.42 -9.71
N SER A 691 -6.57 5.40 -8.99
CA SER A 691 -7.51 6.36 -9.59
C SER A 691 -6.89 7.21 -10.69
N SER A 692 -5.61 7.62 -10.56
CA SER A 692 -4.90 8.33 -11.63
C SER A 692 -4.74 7.48 -12.90
N TYR A 693 -4.41 6.19 -12.74
CA TYR A 693 -4.32 5.26 -13.87
C TYR A 693 -5.66 5.12 -14.61
N TYR A 694 -6.77 5.04 -13.88
CA TYR A 694 -8.08 4.92 -14.50
C TYR A 694 -8.51 6.22 -15.19
N LEU A 695 -8.32 7.36 -14.53
CA LEU A 695 -8.68 8.68 -15.09
C LEU A 695 -7.99 8.97 -16.42
N ASP A 696 -6.68 8.68 -16.52
CA ASP A 696 -5.91 8.97 -17.73
C ASP A 696 -6.27 8.10 -18.95
N HIS A 697 -6.98 7.00 -18.74
CA HIS A 697 -7.18 5.97 -19.76
C HIS A 697 -8.65 5.51 -19.89
N TYR A 698 -9.58 6.20 -19.24
CA TYR A 698 -10.99 5.83 -19.20
C TYR A 698 -11.60 5.76 -20.61
N ASP A 699 -11.39 6.77 -21.45
CA ASP A 699 -11.91 6.81 -22.82
C ASP A 699 -11.41 5.63 -23.67
N ARG A 700 -10.15 5.23 -23.49
CA ARG A 700 -9.58 4.06 -24.17
C ARG A 700 -10.23 2.77 -23.68
N PHE A 701 -10.54 2.66 -22.39
CA PHE A 701 -11.22 1.48 -21.85
C PHE A 701 -12.67 1.38 -22.34
N LEU A 702 -13.37 2.51 -22.40
CA LEU A 702 -14.71 2.61 -23.00
C LEU A 702 -14.69 2.16 -24.46
N ALA A 703 -13.76 2.65 -25.27
CA ALA A 703 -13.63 2.24 -26.67
C ALA A 703 -13.38 0.74 -26.86
N ASN A 704 -12.72 0.09 -25.90
CA ASN A 704 -12.50 -1.36 -25.91
C ASN A 704 -13.70 -2.17 -25.43
N SER A 705 -14.56 -1.57 -24.62
CA SER A 705 -15.78 -2.20 -24.13
C SER A 705 -16.93 -1.92 -25.08
N ARG A 706 -17.60 -2.97 -25.57
CA ARG A 706 -18.78 -2.81 -26.42
C ARG A 706 -20.03 -2.35 -25.65
N GLY A 707 -19.87 -1.56 -24.58
CA GLY A 707 -20.97 -1.12 -23.70
C GLY A 707 -21.48 -2.18 -22.70
N GLU A 708 -20.77 -3.29 -22.51
CA GLU A 708 -21.26 -4.47 -21.76
C GLU A 708 -20.79 -4.52 -20.28
N GLU A 709 -20.59 -3.37 -19.63
CA GLU A 709 -20.01 -3.34 -18.27
C GLU A 709 -20.80 -4.18 -17.25
N ASN A 710 -22.12 -4.10 -17.30
CA ASN A 710 -23.00 -4.82 -16.38
C ASN A 710 -22.89 -6.34 -16.54
N PHE A 711 -22.69 -6.82 -17.77
CA PHE A 711 -22.47 -8.23 -18.04
C PHE A 711 -21.17 -8.72 -17.39
N TRP A 712 -20.06 -8.01 -17.61
CA TRP A 712 -18.76 -8.37 -17.04
C TRP A 712 -18.77 -8.31 -15.51
N LYS A 713 -19.42 -7.30 -14.91
CA LYS A 713 -19.60 -7.19 -13.46
C LYS A 713 -20.34 -8.42 -12.89
N ARG A 714 -21.40 -8.90 -13.55
CA ARG A 714 -22.13 -10.13 -13.17
C ARG A 714 -21.28 -11.38 -13.37
N PHE A 715 -20.61 -11.51 -14.51
CA PHE A 715 -19.76 -12.65 -14.84
C PHE A 715 -18.63 -12.83 -13.81
N LEU A 716 -17.97 -11.74 -13.41
CA LEU A 716 -16.89 -11.77 -12.42
C LEU A 716 -17.37 -12.18 -11.02
N LYS A 717 -18.58 -11.74 -10.64
CA LYS A 717 -19.22 -12.07 -9.35
C LYS A 717 -19.77 -13.50 -9.29
N SER A 718 -19.86 -14.21 -10.42
CA SER A 718 -20.35 -15.59 -10.45
C SER A 718 -19.50 -16.53 -9.57
N LYS A 719 -20.11 -17.60 -9.05
CA LYS A 719 -19.43 -18.61 -8.19
C LYS A 719 -18.64 -19.67 -8.99
N ILE A 720 -18.36 -19.40 -10.26
CA ILE A 720 -17.65 -20.33 -11.14
C ILE A 720 -16.19 -20.51 -10.68
N HIS A 721 -15.62 -21.69 -10.85
CA HIS A 721 -14.19 -21.92 -10.60
C HIS A 721 -13.30 -21.02 -11.49
N ASP A 722 -12.24 -20.39 -10.94
CA ASP A 722 -11.44 -19.40 -11.68
C ASP A 722 -10.80 -19.95 -12.97
N ARG A 723 -10.41 -21.23 -13.00
CA ARG A 723 -9.90 -21.89 -14.21
C ARG A 723 -10.95 -21.92 -15.32
N LEU A 724 -12.21 -22.22 -14.97
CA LEU A 724 -13.33 -22.30 -15.90
C LEU A 724 -13.82 -20.91 -16.29
N LYS A 725 -13.85 -19.96 -15.35
CA LYS A 725 -14.06 -18.53 -15.66
C LYS A 725 -13.07 -18.04 -16.70
N PHE A 726 -11.80 -18.41 -16.56
CA PHE A 726 -10.77 -17.98 -17.51
C PHE A 726 -10.97 -18.62 -18.89
N PHE A 727 -11.37 -19.89 -18.93
CA PHE A 727 -11.75 -20.56 -20.18
C PHE A 727 -12.95 -19.86 -20.84
N LEU A 728 -14.04 -19.65 -20.10
CA LEU A 728 -15.23 -18.94 -20.59
C LEU A 728 -14.91 -17.51 -21.03
N TRP A 729 -14.05 -16.80 -20.31
CA TRP A 729 -13.56 -15.48 -20.71
C TRP A 729 -12.90 -15.54 -22.10
N ARG A 730 -12.10 -16.58 -22.39
CA ARG A 730 -11.51 -16.76 -23.73
C ARG A 730 -12.56 -17.05 -24.79
N VAL A 731 -13.65 -17.76 -24.46
CA VAL A 731 -14.76 -17.99 -25.39
C VAL A 731 -15.47 -16.66 -25.68
N LEU A 732 -15.89 -15.94 -24.64
CA LEU A 732 -16.65 -14.69 -24.74
C LEU A 732 -15.89 -13.60 -25.49
N VAL A 733 -14.59 -13.48 -25.19
CA VAL A 733 -13.73 -12.52 -25.87
C VAL A 733 -13.29 -13.06 -27.23
N LYS A 734 -13.73 -14.22 -27.72
CA LYS A 734 -13.21 -14.87 -28.95
C LYS A 734 -11.67 -14.85 -28.92
N ALA A 735 -11.05 -15.66 -28.08
CA ALA A 735 -9.61 -15.72 -27.84
C ALA A 735 -9.13 -17.19 -27.81
N LEU A 736 -9.88 -18.06 -28.48
CA LEU A 736 -9.53 -19.45 -28.73
C LEU A 736 -8.89 -19.60 -30.12
N PRO A 737 -7.94 -20.52 -30.29
CA PRO A 737 -7.31 -20.81 -31.58
C PRO A 737 -8.24 -21.69 -32.43
N THR A 738 -9.41 -21.16 -32.80
CA THR A 738 -10.35 -21.83 -33.70
C THR A 738 -9.83 -21.83 -35.14
N GLY A 739 -10.23 -22.79 -35.96
CA GLY A 739 -9.83 -22.94 -37.37
C GLY A 739 -10.01 -21.64 -38.15
N ASN A 740 -11.17 -20.98 -38.04
CA ASN A 740 -11.42 -19.70 -38.71
C ASN A 740 -10.41 -18.62 -38.31
N ARG A 741 -10.14 -18.53 -37.00
CA ARG A 741 -9.26 -17.51 -36.46
C ARG A 741 -7.81 -17.79 -36.83
N LEU A 742 -7.39 -19.04 -36.73
CA LEU A 742 -6.06 -19.45 -37.13
C LEU A 742 -5.84 -19.26 -38.63
N HIS A 743 -6.83 -19.59 -39.47
CA HIS A 743 -6.78 -19.35 -40.91
C HIS A 743 -6.59 -17.86 -41.23
N SER A 744 -7.26 -16.96 -40.51
CA SER A 744 -7.08 -15.50 -40.69
C SER A 744 -5.67 -14.99 -40.35
N ILE A 745 -4.91 -15.72 -39.52
CA ILE A 745 -3.55 -15.37 -39.10
C ILE A 745 -2.50 -16.13 -39.93
N ILE A 746 -2.78 -17.39 -40.24
CA ILE A 746 -1.94 -18.35 -40.95
C ILE A 746 -2.83 -19.02 -42.02
N PRO A 747 -2.83 -18.51 -43.27
CA PRO A 747 -3.73 -18.98 -44.34
C PRO A 747 -3.62 -20.48 -44.68
N GLN A 748 -2.54 -21.14 -44.25
CA GLN A 748 -2.29 -22.58 -44.48
C GLN A 748 -3.12 -23.50 -43.56
N ILE A 749 -3.72 -22.98 -42.49
CA ILE A 749 -4.52 -23.76 -41.54
C ILE A 749 -5.95 -23.86 -42.07
N THR A 750 -6.56 -25.06 -42.08
CA THR A 750 -7.95 -25.23 -42.53
C THR A 750 -8.93 -24.49 -41.59
N PRO A 751 -9.90 -23.74 -42.15
CA PRO A 751 -10.96 -23.13 -41.35
C PRO A 751 -12.06 -24.12 -40.96
N VAL A 752 -12.08 -25.34 -41.50
CA VAL A 752 -13.18 -26.29 -41.30
C VAL A 752 -13.16 -26.91 -39.89
N CYS A 753 -14.34 -27.14 -39.31
CA CYS A 753 -14.51 -27.75 -38.00
C CYS A 753 -14.01 -29.20 -37.96
N PHE A 754 -13.19 -29.51 -36.94
CA PHE A 754 -12.64 -30.85 -36.73
C PHE A 754 -13.65 -31.89 -36.23
N PHE A 755 -14.85 -31.48 -35.80
CA PHE A 755 -15.89 -32.41 -35.38
C PHE A 755 -16.80 -32.85 -36.52
N CYS A 756 -17.30 -31.91 -37.31
CA CYS A 756 -18.31 -32.18 -38.33
C CYS A 756 -17.75 -32.18 -39.76
N HIS A 757 -16.56 -31.62 -39.98
CA HIS A 757 -15.92 -31.46 -41.29
C HIS A 757 -16.75 -30.72 -42.35
N THR A 758 -17.83 -30.05 -41.98
CA THR A 758 -18.76 -29.38 -42.91
C THR A 758 -18.74 -27.86 -42.82
N GLU A 759 -18.75 -27.30 -41.61
CA GLU A 759 -18.84 -25.86 -41.38
C GLU A 759 -17.51 -25.24 -40.92
N SER A 760 -17.43 -23.92 -41.03
CA SER A 760 -16.31 -23.09 -40.57
C SER A 760 -16.21 -23.11 -39.04
N GLU A 761 -15.04 -23.43 -38.49
CA GLU A 761 -14.78 -23.57 -37.06
C GLU A 761 -14.76 -22.21 -36.35
N SER A 762 -15.90 -21.81 -35.80
CA SER A 762 -16.05 -20.66 -34.89
C SER A 762 -16.33 -21.12 -33.45
N GLU A 763 -16.15 -20.24 -32.46
CA GLU A 763 -16.53 -20.55 -31.07
C GLU A 763 -18.03 -20.90 -30.96
N GLU A 764 -18.89 -20.17 -31.68
CA GLU A 764 -20.34 -20.41 -31.72
C GLU A 764 -20.66 -21.78 -32.34
N HIS A 765 -20.00 -22.12 -33.46
CA HIS A 765 -20.19 -23.43 -34.09
C HIS A 765 -19.73 -24.58 -33.18
N ILE A 766 -18.50 -24.51 -32.63
CA ILE A 766 -17.98 -25.58 -31.77
C ILE A 766 -18.89 -25.82 -30.57
N PHE A 767 -19.26 -24.76 -29.85
CA PHE A 767 -19.94 -24.92 -28.57
C PHE A 767 -21.46 -25.04 -28.67
N LEU A 768 -22.11 -24.56 -29.73
CA LEU A 768 -23.57 -24.50 -29.82
C LEU A 768 -24.16 -25.22 -31.05
N HIS A 769 -23.56 -25.08 -32.24
CA HIS A 769 -24.21 -25.51 -33.49
C HIS A 769 -23.71 -26.84 -34.04
N CYS A 770 -22.49 -27.25 -33.72
CA CYS A 770 -21.90 -28.49 -34.23
C CYS A 770 -22.77 -29.70 -33.85
N PRO A 771 -23.17 -30.57 -34.80
CA PRO A 771 -24.08 -31.70 -34.55
C PRO A 771 -23.66 -32.58 -33.36
N ARG A 772 -22.35 -32.77 -33.20
CA ARG A 772 -21.78 -33.58 -32.11
C ARG A 772 -21.92 -32.94 -30.73
N THR A 773 -21.65 -31.64 -30.60
CA THR A 773 -21.80 -30.92 -29.32
C THR A 773 -23.27 -30.67 -29.01
N ARG A 774 -24.08 -30.43 -30.05
CA ARG A 774 -25.54 -30.37 -29.97
C ARG A 774 -26.15 -31.66 -29.41
N SER A 775 -25.71 -32.82 -29.88
CA SER A 775 -26.12 -34.12 -29.32
C SER A 775 -25.79 -34.23 -27.82
N ALA A 776 -24.59 -33.80 -27.40
CA ALA A 776 -24.22 -33.81 -25.99
C ALA A 776 -25.05 -32.83 -25.13
N TRP A 777 -25.44 -31.66 -25.67
CA TRP A 777 -26.38 -30.76 -25.00
C TRP A 777 -27.77 -31.39 -24.84
N TRP A 778 -28.29 -32.02 -25.90
CA TRP A 778 -29.60 -32.71 -25.88
C TRP A 778 -29.64 -33.88 -24.89
N ASN A 779 -28.53 -34.59 -24.71
CA ASN A 779 -28.42 -35.69 -23.75
C ASN A 779 -28.05 -35.22 -22.33
N SER A 780 -27.77 -33.93 -22.14
CA SER A 780 -27.48 -33.38 -20.82
C SER A 780 -28.78 -33.08 -20.08
N LYS A 781 -28.81 -33.34 -18.76
CA LYS A 781 -29.97 -33.02 -17.90
C LYS A 781 -30.05 -31.54 -17.50
N TRP A 782 -29.17 -30.69 -18.03
CA TRP A 782 -28.95 -29.33 -17.56
C TRP A 782 -29.17 -28.34 -18.69
N ASP A 783 -30.21 -27.52 -18.58
CA ASP A 783 -30.46 -26.43 -19.52
C ASP A 783 -29.44 -25.29 -19.38
N ILE A 784 -29.32 -24.47 -20.43
CA ILE A 784 -28.44 -23.28 -20.46
C ILE A 784 -29.06 -22.15 -19.63
N HIS A 785 -29.16 -22.34 -18.32
CA HIS A 785 -29.59 -21.33 -17.36
C HIS A 785 -28.43 -20.82 -16.50
N LEU A 786 -28.53 -19.55 -16.07
CA LEU A 786 -27.52 -18.87 -15.24
C LEU A 786 -27.24 -19.60 -13.91
N GLU A 787 -28.20 -20.36 -13.39
CA GLU A 787 -28.07 -21.16 -12.17
C GLU A 787 -27.14 -22.37 -12.36
N PHE A 788 -27.04 -22.90 -13.59
CA PHE A 788 -26.19 -24.04 -13.95
C PHE A 788 -24.93 -23.64 -14.72
N ILE A 789 -24.56 -22.36 -14.70
CA ILE A 789 -23.44 -21.82 -15.50
C ILE A 789 -22.09 -22.52 -15.23
N GLN A 790 -21.90 -23.12 -14.05
CA GLN A 790 -20.75 -23.95 -13.73
C GLN A 790 -20.73 -25.25 -14.54
N PHE A 791 -21.87 -25.94 -14.67
CA PHE A 791 -22.00 -27.15 -15.48
C PHE A 791 -21.79 -26.84 -16.96
N VAL A 792 -22.39 -25.76 -17.44
CA VAL A 792 -22.16 -25.22 -18.80
C VAL A 792 -20.66 -24.99 -19.03
N ALA A 793 -19.96 -24.38 -18.08
CA ALA A 793 -18.52 -24.14 -18.17
C ALA A 793 -17.69 -25.43 -18.23
N CYS A 794 -18.03 -26.43 -17.40
CA CYS A 794 -17.38 -27.74 -17.41
C CYS A 794 -17.57 -28.46 -18.75
N LEU A 795 -18.81 -28.47 -19.26
CA LEU A 795 -19.18 -29.13 -20.51
C LEU A 795 -18.48 -28.49 -21.71
N MET A 796 -18.52 -27.17 -21.84
CA MET A 796 -17.79 -26.45 -22.90
C MET A 796 -16.28 -26.68 -22.82
N ASN A 797 -15.70 -26.68 -21.62
CA ASN A 797 -14.28 -26.98 -21.44
C ASN A 797 -13.93 -28.41 -21.87
N ARG A 798 -14.85 -29.38 -21.72
CA ARG A 798 -14.66 -30.75 -22.19
C ARG A 798 -14.79 -30.89 -23.71
N PHE A 799 -15.76 -30.21 -24.34
CA PHE A 799 -15.81 -30.10 -25.80
C PHE A 799 -14.50 -29.57 -26.38
N TRP A 800 -13.94 -28.54 -25.76
CA TRP A 800 -12.65 -27.99 -26.19
C TRP A 800 -11.50 -29.00 -26.06
N LYS A 801 -11.46 -29.79 -24.98
CA LYS A 801 -10.45 -30.85 -24.80
C LYS A 801 -10.60 -31.95 -25.85
N ASN A 802 -11.82 -32.47 -26.04
CA ASN A 802 -12.11 -33.52 -27.02
C ASN A 802 -11.74 -33.12 -28.44
N ARG A 803 -12.01 -31.85 -28.81
CA ARG A 803 -11.57 -31.28 -30.09
C ARG A 803 -10.04 -31.31 -30.23
N ASN A 804 -9.31 -30.96 -29.16
CA ASN A 804 -7.84 -30.98 -29.20
C ASN A 804 -7.27 -32.40 -29.23
N CYS A 805 -7.90 -33.37 -28.56
CA CYS A 805 -7.52 -34.79 -28.67
C CYS A 805 -7.58 -35.25 -30.13
N LEU A 806 -8.69 -34.99 -30.83
CA LEU A 806 -8.79 -35.28 -32.27
C LEU A 806 -7.70 -34.60 -33.10
N LEU A 807 -7.43 -33.32 -32.83
CA LEU A 807 -6.38 -32.58 -33.55
C LEU A 807 -4.98 -33.19 -33.33
N HIS A 808 -4.74 -33.80 -32.18
CA HIS A 808 -3.48 -34.46 -31.83
C HIS A 808 -3.46 -35.96 -32.13
N GLY A 809 -4.50 -36.51 -32.78
CA GLY A 809 -4.59 -37.94 -33.10
C GLY A 809 -4.86 -38.84 -31.90
N GLU A 810 -5.35 -38.29 -30.79
CA GLU A 810 -5.77 -39.02 -29.59
C GLU A 810 -7.24 -39.44 -29.68
N GLU A 811 -7.61 -40.53 -29.00
CA GLU A 811 -8.99 -40.99 -28.93
C GLU A 811 -9.90 -39.99 -28.20
N MET A 812 -11.09 -39.79 -28.75
CA MET A 812 -12.10 -38.94 -28.13
C MET A 812 -12.99 -39.73 -27.17
N GLU A 813 -13.37 -39.11 -26.07
CA GLU A 813 -14.42 -39.62 -25.19
C GLU A 813 -15.78 -39.74 -25.89
N SER A 814 -16.54 -40.78 -25.52
CA SER A 814 -17.95 -40.91 -25.86
C SER A 814 -18.79 -39.84 -25.16
N VAL A 815 -20.00 -39.57 -25.68
CA VAL A 815 -20.92 -38.58 -25.09
C VAL A 815 -21.31 -38.97 -23.65
N GLU A 816 -21.50 -40.25 -23.38
CA GLU A 816 -21.83 -40.78 -22.05
C GLU A 816 -20.69 -40.60 -21.03
N SER A 817 -19.45 -40.91 -21.43
CA SER A 817 -18.26 -40.73 -20.59
C SER A 817 -18.03 -39.24 -20.29
N LEU A 818 -18.20 -38.40 -21.30
CA LEU A 818 -18.08 -36.94 -21.18
C LEU A 818 -19.09 -36.36 -20.18
N LEU A 819 -20.37 -36.75 -20.24
CA LEU A 819 -21.40 -36.28 -19.31
C LEU A 819 -21.17 -36.76 -17.87
N THR A 820 -20.63 -37.97 -17.71
CA THR A 820 -20.26 -38.55 -16.40
C THR A 820 -19.11 -37.76 -15.77
N HIS A 821 -18.06 -37.48 -16.53
CA HIS A 821 -16.93 -36.69 -16.05
C HIS A 821 -17.31 -35.24 -15.72
N VAL A 822 -18.24 -34.62 -16.47
CA VAL A 822 -18.74 -33.27 -16.16
C VAL A 822 -19.46 -33.24 -14.81
N HIS A 823 -20.21 -34.29 -14.46
CA HIS A 823 -20.84 -34.40 -13.14
C HIS A 823 -19.80 -34.50 -12.02
N VAL A 824 -18.76 -35.32 -12.20
CA VAL A 824 -17.67 -35.46 -11.22
C VAL A 824 -16.93 -34.12 -11.03
N ASP A 825 -16.53 -33.48 -12.12
CA ASP A 825 -15.82 -32.18 -12.10
C ASP A 825 -16.67 -31.09 -11.41
N ALA A 826 -18.00 -31.11 -11.59
CA ALA A 826 -18.90 -30.18 -10.93
C ALA A 826 -19.08 -30.50 -9.43
N ALA A 827 -19.24 -31.78 -9.07
CA ALA A 827 -19.41 -32.23 -7.68
C ALA A 827 -18.19 -31.92 -6.80
N ASP A 828 -16.98 -32.18 -7.30
CA ASP A 828 -15.72 -31.85 -6.62
C ASP A 828 -15.63 -30.34 -6.31
N HIS A 829 -16.12 -29.49 -7.24
CA HIS A 829 -16.14 -28.05 -7.04
C HIS A 829 -17.14 -27.62 -5.96
N PHE A 830 -18.33 -28.21 -5.92
CA PHE A 830 -19.33 -27.92 -4.88
C PHE A 830 -18.80 -28.27 -3.47
N GLN A 831 -18.14 -29.43 -3.30
CA GLN A 831 -17.50 -29.78 -2.04
C GLN A 831 -16.40 -28.79 -1.64
N THR A 832 -15.59 -28.33 -2.61
CA THR A 832 -14.52 -27.37 -2.36
C THR A 832 -15.05 -26.01 -1.90
N GLN A 833 -16.21 -25.57 -2.40
CA GLN A 833 -16.87 -24.33 -1.95
C GLN A 833 -17.46 -24.45 -0.54
N LEU A 834 -18.08 -25.58 -0.22
CA LEU A 834 -18.63 -25.85 1.12
C LEU A 834 -17.54 -25.82 2.20
N SER A 835 -16.33 -26.33 1.90
CA SER A 835 -15.19 -26.28 2.83
C SER A 835 -14.64 -24.87 3.14
N LYS A 836 -15.01 -23.85 2.34
CA LYS A 836 -14.61 -22.45 2.54
C LYS A 836 -15.58 -21.67 3.42
N ILE A 837 -16.76 -22.22 3.70
CA ILE A 837 -17.72 -21.63 4.64
C ILE A 837 -17.19 -21.92 6.03
N LYS A 838 -16.40 -20.98 6.57
CA LYS A 838 -16.26 -20.87 8.02
C LYS A 838 -17.64 -20.55 8.55
N THR A 839 -18.23 -21.47 9.30
CA THR A 839 -19.38 -21.17 10.15
C THR A 839 -19.02 -19.94 11.00
N PRO A 840 -19.76 -18.82 10.89
CA PRO A 840 -19.64 -17.78 11.88
C PRO A 840 -20.14 -18.38 13.19
N VAL A 841 -19.26 -18.47 14.18
CA VAL A 841 -19.70 -18.59 15.57
C VAL A 841 -20.37 -17.26 15.88
N ILE A 842 -21.70 -17.22 15.75
CA ILE A 842 -22.51 -16.12 16.25
C ILE A 842 -22.49 -16.27 17.78
N VAL A 843 -21.57 -15.56 18.42
CA VAL A 843 -21.70 -15.28 19.84
C VAL A 843 -22.79 -14.22 19.96
N VAL A 844 -23.99 -14.64 20.36
CA VAL A 844 -25.04 -13.72 20.80
C VAL A 844 -24.59 -13.17 22.15
N THR A 845 -23.89 -12.03 22.12
CA THR A 845 -23.79 -11.17 23.30
C THR A 845 -24.99 -10.24 23.28
N SER A 846 -25.89 -10.42 24.23
CA SER A 846 -26.97 -9.49 24.54
C SER A 846 -26.39 -8.08 24.75
N PRO A 847 -26.82 -7.04 24.02
CA PRO A 847 -26.43 -5.69 24.37
C PRO A 847 -27.25 -5.25 25.58
N SER A 848 -26.60 -5.16 26.73
CA SER A 848 -27.08 -4.38 27.88
C SER A 848 -27.16 -2.92 27.44
N ILE A 849 -28.38 -2.44 27.18
CA ILE A 849 -28.66 -1.02 26.95
C ILE A 849 -28.46 -0.29 28.29
N PRO A 850 -27.65 0.77 28.37
CA PRO A 850 -27.56 1.58 29.58
C PRO A 850 -28.86 2.38 29.75
N THR A 851 -29.56 2.16 30.85
CA THR A 851 -30.65 3.02 31.31
C THR A 851 -30.05 4.28 31.95
N HIS A 852 -29.85 5.33 31.16
CA HIS A 852 -29.70 6.67 31.73
C HIS A 852 -31.08 7.25 32.08
N ARG A 853 -31.41 7.18 33.37
CA ARG A 853 -32.49 7.98 33.97
C ARG A 853 -32.07 9.45 33.95
N GLY A 854 -32.80 10.28 33.20
CA GLY A 854 -32.70 11.74 33.26
C GLY A 854 -33.18 12.41 31.97
N LYS A 855 -34.29 13.17 32.06
CA LYS A 855 -34.93 14.02 31.03
C LYS A 855 -34.05 14.37 29.80
N GLY A 856 -34.03 13.51 28.79
CA GLY A 856 -33.30 13.72 27.53
C GLY A 856 -34.22 13.48 26.34
N LEU A 857 -34.20 14.39 25.36
CA LEU A 857 -35.03 14.32 24.16
C LEU A 857 -34.41 13.34 23.14
N ARG A 858 -35.19 12.39 22.60
CA ARG A 858 -34.72 11.51 21.51
C ARG A 858 -35.25 12.00 20.17
N VAL A 859 -34.39 11.99 19.17
CA VAL A 859 -34.63 12.56 17.85
C VAL A 859 -34.21 11.55 16.80
N ASN A 860 -35.19 10.87 16.20
CA ASN A 860 -34.97 9.95 15.10
C ASN A 860 -34.93 10.72 13.78
N VAL A 861 -33.92 10.43 12.96
CA VAL A 861 -33.66 11.14 11.72
C VAL A 861 -33.56 10.13 10.57
N ASP A 862 -34.14 10.46 9.43
CA ASP A 862 -34.05 9.70 8.17
C ASP A 862 -34.04 10.65 6.97
N ALA A 863 -33.48 10.18 5.85
CA ALA A 863 -33.50 10.91 4.59
C ALA A 863 -33.91 10.03 3.40
N ALA A 864 -34.89 10.51 2.63
CA ALA A 864 -35.27 9.91 1.36
C ALA A 864 -34.54 10.62 0.21
N PHE A 865 -33.86 9.82 -0.64
CA PHE A 865 -33.03 10.32 -1.73
C PHE A 865 -33.33 9.61 -3.06
N LYS A 866 -33.38 10.39 -4.15
CA LYS A 866 -33.42 9.92 -5.53
C LYS A 866 -32.38 10.68 -6.36
N GLU A 867 -31.53 9.95 -7.09
CA GLU A 867 -30.44 10.52 -7.89
C GLU A 867 -30.94 11.68 -8.77
N GLY A 868 -30.38 12.88 -8.54
CA GLY A 868 -30.69 14.09 -9.31
C GLY A 868 -31.90 14.90 -8.83
N SER A 869 -32.45 14.66 -7.63
CA SER A 869 -33.63 15.39 -7.13
C SER A 869 -33.65 15.60 -5.60
N CYS A 870 -34.47 16.57 -5.17
CA CYS A 870 -34.87 16.92 -3.80
C CYS A 870 -34.77 15.78 -2.77
N CYS A 871 -33.94 15.91 -1.73
CA CYS A 871 -34.03 15.09 -0.53
C CYS A 871 -35.06 15.69 0.43
N VAL A 872 -35.84 14.82 1.07
CA VAL A 872 -36.65 15.21 2.21
C VAL A 872 -35.95 14.64 3.43
N SER A 873 -35.49 15.51 4.32
CA SER A 873 -34.96 15.13 5.63
C SER A 873 -36.05 15.24 6.67
N MET A 874 -36.13 14.29 7.59
CA MET A 874 -37.18 14.31 8.57
C MET A 874 -36.69 14.11 10.01
N MET A 875 -37.30 14.85 10.92
CA MET A 875 -37.08 14.77 12.35
C MET A 875 -38.32 14.21 13.03
N VAL A 876 -38.17 13.13 13.80
CA VAL A 876 -39.20 12.57 14.68
C VAL A 876 -38.73 12.71 16.11
N VAL A 877 -39.46 13.49 16.92
CA VAL A 877 -39.18 13.69 18.33
C VAL A 877 -40.09 12.79 19.15
N SER A 878 -39.52 11.90 19.96
CA SER A 878 -40.29 11.03 20.87
C SER A 878 -39.83 11.18 22.33
N GLU A 879 -40.79 11.11 23.24
CA GLU A 879 -40.56 10.80 24.67
C GLU A 879 -41.01 9.36 24.93
N GLU A 880 -40.67 8.76 26.09
CA GLU A 880 -40.90 7.34 26.44
C GLU A 880 -42.35 6.83 26.23
N LYS A 881 -43.33 7.69 25.93
CA LYS A 881 -44.74 7.33 25.70
C LYS A 881 -45.44 8.05 24.53
N GLY A 882 -44.75 8.55 23.50
CA GLY A 882 -45.44 9.08 22.31
C GLY A 882 -44.62 9.92 21.32
N LEU A 883 -45.13 10.04 20.09
CA LEU A 883 -44.65 10.97 19.05
C LEU A 883 -45.07 12.41 19.41
N LEU A 884 -44.10 13.31 19.59
CA LEU A 884 -44.35 14.72 19.96
C LEU A 884 -44.40 15.66 18.77
N PHE A 885 -43.51 15.47 17.79
CA PHE A 885 -43.36 16.38 16.65
C PHE A 885 -42.69 15.67 15.47
N ALA A 886 -43.22 15.88 14.26
CA ALA A 886 -42.60 15.48 13.02
C ALA A 886 -42.50 16.70 12.09
N ALA A 887 -41.32 16.91 11.50
CA ALA A 887 -41.15 17.95 10.49
C ALA A 887 -40.21 17.46 9.39
N SER A 888 -40.49 17.90 8.17
CA SER A 888 -39.69 17.58 7.00
C SER A 888 -39.06 18.84 6.42
N ARG A 889 -37.85 18.72 5.88
CA ARG A 889 -37.18 19.79 5.15
C ARG A 889 -36.76 19.30 3.78
N VAL A 890 -37.06 20.09 2.77
CA VAL A 890 -36.61 19.85 1.40
C VAL A 890 -35.19 20.41 1.23
N SER A 891 -34.27 19.60 0.74
CA SER A 891 -32.88 20.00 0.43
C SER A 891 -32.39 19.27 -0.82
N SER A 892 -31.21 19.59 -1.35
CA SER A 892 -30.60 18.82 -2.44
C SER A 892 -29.38 18.07 -1.93
N ALA A 893 -29.35 16.75 -2.11
CA ALA A 893 -28.20 15.90 -1.80
C ALA A 893 -27.67 15.25 -3.09
N MET A 894 -26.39 14.90 -3.13
CA MET A 894 -25.78 14.19 -4.27
C MET A 894 -25.72 12.68 -4.07
N ASP A 895 -25.68 12.23 -2.82
CA ASP A 895 -25.70 10.81 -2.45
C ASP A 895 -26.53 10.58 -1.17
N ALA A 896 -26.87 9.32 -0.92
CA ALA A 896 -27.69 8.93 0.23
C ALA A 896 -27.03 9.29 1.58
N LYS A 897 -25.70 9.32 1.65
CA LYS A 897 -24.98 9.64 2.88
C LYS A 897 -25.02 11.15 3.18
N GLU A 898 -24.89 11.98 2.16
CA GLU A 898 -25.08 13.43 2.27
C GLU A 898 -26.52 13.76 2.68
N ALA A 899 -27.51 13.04 2.15
CA ALA A 899 -28.91 13.20 2.52
C ALA A 899 -29.13 12.93 4.02
N GLU A 900 -28.56 11.84 4.54
CA GLU A 900 -28.58 11.50 5.97
C GLU A 900 -27.92 12.58 6.84
N LEU A 901 -26.73 13.06 6.44
CA LEU A 901 -26.04 14.13 7.18
C LEU A 901 -26.82 15.45 7.14
N LEU A 902 -27.48 15.77 6.03
CA LEU A 902 -28.34 16.95 5.91
C LEU A 902 -29.56 16.87 6.82
N ALA A 903 -30.09 15.66 7.00
CA ALA A 903 -31.18 15.42 7.92
C ALA A 903 -30.76 15.63 9.36
N ILE A 904 -29.58 15.12 9.73
CA ILE A 904 -28.99 15.33 11.06
C ILE A 904 -28.76 16.83 11.29
N PHE A 905 -28.15 17.53 10.33
CA PHE A 905 -27.89 18.96 10.43
C PHE A 905 -29.17 19.80 10.55
N SER A 906 -30.22 19.45 9.80
CA SER A 906 -31.52 20.14 9.88
C SER A 906 -32.18 19.94 11.24
N ALA A 907 -32.10 18.72 11.81
CA ALA A 907 -32.58 18.45 13.15
C ALA A 907 -31.82 19.26 14.22
N CYS A 908 -30.50 19.40 14.08
CA CYS A 908 -29.70 20.26 14.95
C CYS A 908 -30.14 21.74 14.89
N LEU A 909 -30.39 22.27 13.69
CA LEU A 909 -30.84 23.66 13.52
C LEU A 909 -32.22 23.91 14.14
N TRP A 910 -33.16 22.98 14.00
CA TRP A 910 -34.49 23.13 14.61
C TRP A 910 -34.47 23.09 16.13
N LEU A 911 -33.56 22.32 16.71
CA LEU A 911 -33.46 22.13 18.15
C LEU A 911 -32.45 23.08 18.83
N GLU A 912 -31.76 23.93 18.07
CA GLU A 912 -30.80 24.91 18.60
C GLU A 912 -31.44 25.86 19.63
N LYS A 913 -32.67 26.30 19.37
CA LYS A 913 -33.45 27.20 20.24
C LYS A 913 -34.29 26.47 21.30
N ALA A 914 -34.25 25.13 21.33
CA ALA A 914 -35.06 24.36 22.26
C ALA A 914 -34.47 24.36 23.69
N PRO A 915 -35.29 24.31 24.75
CA PRO A 915 -34.86 24.42 26.15
C PRO A 915 -34.21 23.13 26.69
N PHE A 916 -33.95 22.13 25.84
CA PHE A 916 -33.41 20.84 26.24
C PHE A 916 -31.88 20.88 26.33
N MET A 917 -31.36 20.58 27.53
CA MET A 917 -29.92 20.53 27.79
C MET A 917 -29.26 19.24 27.25
N SER A 918 -30.02 18.15 27.08
CA SER A 918 -29.53 16.88 26.53
C SER A 918 -30.46 16.33 25.46
N ILE A 919 -29.89 16.07 24.28
CA ILE A 919 -30.60 15.57 23.08
C ILE A 919 -29.80 14.42 22.48
N VAL A 920 -30.48 13.31 22.19
CA VAL A 920 -29.92 12.15 21.51
C VAL A 920 -30.46 12.09 20.10
N PHE A 921 -29.61 12.29 19.10
CA PHE A 921 -29.93 12.12 17.68
C PHE A 921 -29.65 10.68 17.25
N GLU A 922 -30.59 10.04 16.58
CA GLU A 922 -30.51 8.65 16.16
C GLU A 922 -30.72 8.53 14.65
N SER A 923 -29.78 7.86 13.96
CA SER A 923 -29.86 7.60 12.51
C SER A 923 -29.50 6.13 12.22
N ASP A 924 -30.10 5.55 11.18
CA ASP A 924 -29.80 4.20 10.70
C ASP A 924 -28.58 4.16 9.75
N CYS A 925 -27.93 5.31 9.53
CA CYS A 925 -26.73 5.42 8.72
C CYS A 925 -25.47 5.36 9.59
N LEU A 926 -24.99 4.14 9.87
CA LEU A 926 -23.78 3.90 10.66
C LEU A 926 -22.58 4.74 10.17
N GLY A 927 -22.42 4.84 8.85
CA GLY A 927 -21.31 5.58 8.25
C GLY A 927 -21.38 7.11 8.46
N ALA A 928 -22.57 7.69 8.68
CA ALA A 928 -22.74 9.11 9.01
C ALA A 928 -22.45 9.35 10.50
N VAL A 929 -23.00 8.50 11.39
CA VAL A 929 -22.80 8.58 12.84
C VAL A 929 -21.33 8.37 13.23
N GLU A 930 -20.66 7.35 12.68
CA GLU A 930 -19.23 7.11 12.91
C GLU A 930 -18.37 8.30 12.48
N GLU A 931 -18.72 8.95 11.37
CA GLU A 931 -18.02 10.13 10.90
C GLU A 931 -18.20 11.32 11.85
N ILE A 932 -19.43 11.63 12.26
CA ILE A 932 -19.70 12.73 13.20
C ILE A 932 -18.91 12.53 14.50
N ASN A 933 -18.95 11.32 15.07
CA ASN A 933 -18.33 10.97 16.35
C ASN A 933 -16.80 10.78 16.29
N SER A 934 -16.22 10.57 15.11
CA SER A 934 -14.78 10.37 14.99
C SER A 934 -13.99 11.64 15.32
N LYS A 935 -12.95 11.54 16.15
CA LYS A 935 -11.98 12.65 16.38
C LYS A 935 -10.97 12.80 15.22
N GLY A 936 -11.16 12.06 14.12
CA GLY A 936 -10.22 11.94 13.00
C GLY A 936 -10.68 12.63 11.71
N ALA A 937 -9.88 12.46 10.66
CA ALA A 937 -10.17 12.96 9.32
C ALA A 937 -11.42 12.31 8.71
N VAL A 938 -12.27 13.11 8.07
CA VAL A 938 -13.54 12.70 7.45
C VAL A 938 -13.29 11.76 6.27
N SER A 939 -14.13 10.73 6.07
CA SER A 939 -13.91 9.74 4.99
C SER A 939 -14.37 10.24 3.61
N SER A 940 -15.25 11.25 3.56
CA SER A 940 -15.64 11.98 2.35
C SER A 940 -15.35 13.47 2.48
N TRP A 941 -14.45 14.00 1.64
CA TRP A 941 -14.15 15.45 1.64
C TRP A 941 -15.36 16.30 1.23
N ARG A 942 -16.29 15.73 0.45
CA ARG A 942 -17.51 16.41 0.00
C ARG A 942 -18.44 16.76 1.15
N ASN A 943 -18.44 15.94 2.20
CA ASN A 943 -19.29 16.13 3.38
C ASN A 943 -18.52 16.74 4.56
N GLU A 944 -17.24 17.10 4.37
CA GLU A 944 -16.35 17.57 5.44
C GLU A 944 -16.86 18.85 6.09
N SER A 945 -17.36 19.81 5.29
CA SER A 945 -17.99 21.03 5.81
C SER A 945 -19.23 20.73 6.64
N LEU A 946 -20.16 19.94 6.11
CA LEU A 946 -21.39 19.54 6.81
C LEU A 946 -21.10 18.83 8.14
N ILE A 947 -20.13 17.93 8.16
CA ILE A 947 -19.74 17.22 9.38
C ILE A 947 -19.06 18.16 10.37
N MET A 948 -18.26 19.12 9.92
CA MET A 948 -17.70 20.16 10.78
C MET A 948 -18.79 21.06 11.39
N ASP A 949 -19.81 21.41 10.61
CA ASP A 949 -20.94 22.21 11.06
C ASP A 949 -21.77 21.45 12.10
N ILE A 950 -22.09 20.17 11.86
CA ILE A 950 -22.73 19.29 12.85
C ILE A 950 -21.86 19.19 14.11
N ARG A 951 -20.54 19.03 13.95
CA ARG A 951 -19.62 18.94 15.09
C ARG A 951 -19.53 20.23 15.89
N SER A 952 -19.80 21.38 15.29
CA SER A 952 -19.74 22.67 16.00
C SER A 952 -20.77 22.75 17.13
N PHE A 953 -21.92 22.08 16.98
CA PHE A 953 -22.94 21.98 18.03
C PHE A 953 -22.42 21.30 19.31
N PHE A 954 -21.47 20.36 19.22
CA PHE A 954 -20.83 19.77 20.43
C PHE A 954 -20.11 20.81 21.30
N GLY A 955 -19.58 21.87 20.70
CA GLY A 955 -18.88 22.93 21.44
C GLY A 955 -19.82 23.83 22.24
N PHE A 956 -21.02 24.08 21.71
CA PHE A 956 -22.03 24.95 22.33
C PHE A 956 -23.00 24.20 23.26
N LYS A 957 -23.22 22.90 23.02
CA LYS A 957 -24.18 22.05 23.75
C LYS A 957 -23.56 20.68 24.08
N PRO A 958 -22.79 20.54 25.17
CA PRO A 958 -22.08 19.30 25.50
C PRO A 958 -23.00 18.12 25.85
N GLY A 959 -24.31 18.34 26.04
CA GLY A 959 -25.30 17.29 26.30
C GLY A 959 -25.89 16.63 25.05
N TRP A 960 -25.46 17.01 23.84
CA TRP A 960 -25.92 16.43 22.58
C TRP A 960 -25.07 15.23 22.15
N CYS A 961 -25.70 14.13 21.72
CA CYS A 961 -24.99 12.95 21.21
C CYS A 961 -25.68 12.34 19.99
N PHE A 962 -24.92 11.64 19.15
CA PHE A 962 -25.39 10.98 17.93
C PHE A 962 -25.17 9.48 18.02
N ASN A 963 -26.23 8.70 17.89
CA ASN A 963 -26.22 7.25 18.02
C ASN A 963 -26.69 6.58 16.72
N PHE A 964 -26.12 5.40 16.47
CA PHE A 964 -26.59 4.53 15.40
C PHE A 964 -27.68 3.61 15.96
N ILE A 965 -28.77 3.47 15.23
CA ILE A 965 -29.86 2.51 15.52
C ILE A 965 -30.08 1.60 14.31
N SER A 966 -30.59 0.38 14.54
CA SER A 966 -30.95 -0.50 13.42
C SER A 966 -32.15 0.07 12.67
N ARG A 967 -32.25 -0.22 11.37
CA ARG A 967 -33.37 0.22 10.53
C ARG A 967 -34.74 -0.23 11.06
N ASP A 968 -34.78 -1.38 11.72
CA ASP A 968 -36.00 -1.90 12.38
C ASP A 968 -36.49 -1.00 13.53
N LEU A 969 -35.59 -0.20 14.13
CA LEU A 969 -35.91 0.76 15.18
C LEU A 969 -36.18 2.18 14.64
N ASN A 970 -35.82 2.46 13.38
CA ASN A 970 -35.99 3.77 12.73
C ASN A 970 -37.22 3.80 11.79
N VAL A 971 -38.14 2.83 11.89
CA VAL A 971 -39.24 2.62 10.92
C VAL A 971 -40.17 3.84 10.82
N VAL A 972 -40.47 4.50 11.93
CA VAL A 972 -41.34 5.69 11.94
C VAL A 972 -40.70 6.85 11.18
N ALA A 973 -39.42 7.13 11.45
CA ALA A 973 -38.67 8.14 10.72
C ALA A 973 -38.51 7.77 9.23
N HIS A 974 -38.42 6.48 8.92
CA HIS A 974 -38.35 6.02 7.54
C HIS A 974 -39.67 6.22 6.77
N ASN A 975 -40.78 5.77 7.34
CA ASN A 975 -42.10 5.79 6.71
C ASN A 975 -42.61 7.22 6.49
N LEU A 976 -42.45 8.06 7.51
CA LEU A 976 -42.84 9.45 7.41
C LEU A 976 -41.94 10.22 6.41
N CYS A 977 -40.66 9.84 6.29
CA CYS A 977 -39.77 10.45 5.32
C CYS A 977 -40.15 10.07 3.88
N GLN A 978 -40.53 8.81 3.65
CA GLN A 978 -41.11 8.36 2.38
C GLN A 978 -42.42 9.08 2.06
N TRP A 979 -43.28 9.27 3.05
CA TRP A 979 -44.54 10.02 2.91
C TRP A 979 -44.30 11.48 2.52
N GLY A 980 -43.36 12.16 3.19
CA GLY A 980 -42.98 13.55 2.92
C GLY A 980 -42.31 13.70 1.56
N PHE A 981 -41.46 12.75 1.19
CA PHE A 981 -40.80 12.69 -0.12
C PHE A 981 -41.79 12.58 -1.28
N CYS A 982 -42.79 11.70 -1.16
CA CYS A 982 -43.85 11.54 -2.17
C CYS A 982 -44.67 12.84 -2.37
N ARG A 983 -44.78 13.68 -1.34
CA ARG A 983 -45.59 14.90 -1.35
C ARG A 983 -44.80 16.20 -1.48
N LYS A 984 -43.46 16.15 -1.47
CA LYS A 984 -42.56 17.31 -1.37
C LYS A 984 -42.96 18.24 -0.21
N TRP A 985 -43.30 17.65 0.93
CA TRP A 985 -43.72 18.40 2.12
C TRP A 985 -42.51 19.10 2.75
N ASP A 986 -42.62 20.39 3.04
CA ASP A 986 -41.63 21.20 3.74
C ASP A 986 -42.32 21.91 4.91
N GLY A 987 -41.87 21.64 6.13
CA GLY A 987 -42.48 22.13 7.36
C GLY A 987 -43.01 21.03 8.29
N PRO A 988 -43.68 21.43 9.39
CA PRO A 988 -44.26 20.50 10.35
C PRO A 988 -45.37 19.65 9.71
N ILE A 989 -45.47 18.40 10.14
CA ILE A 989 -46.52 17.49 9.72
C ILE A 989 -47.61 17.50 10.80
N PRO A 990 -48.83 17.99 10.49
CA PRO A 990 -49.97 17.91 11.41
C PRO A 990 -50.20 16.45 11.85
N LEU A 991 -50.36 16.23 13.16
CA LEU A 991 -50.60 14.89 13.72
C LEU A 991 -51.87 14.25 13.11
N ASP A 992 -52.84 15.07 12.73
CA ASP A 992 -54.12 14.67 12.10
C ASP A 992 -53.96 14.04 10.70
N LEU A 993 -52.80 14.21 10.06
CA LEU A 993 -52.46 13.62 8.75
C LEU A 993 -51.73 12.27 8.87
N LEU A 994 -51.44 11.83 10.10
CA LEU A 994 -50.74 10.59 10.40
C LEU A 994 -51.76 9.44 10.55
N ASN A 995 -52.07 8.73 9.46
CA ASN A 995 -52.88 7.51 9.53
C ASN A 995 -52.16 6.39 10.33
N GLU A 996 -52.94 5.46 10.91
CA GLU A 996 -52.43 4.26 11.61
C GLU A 996 -51.45 3.43 10.77
N ASP A 997 -51.57 3.44 9.43
CA ASP A 997 -50.65 2.75 8.52
C ASP A 997 -49.21 3.31 8.54
N ILE A 998 -49.02 4.57 8.96
CA ILE A 998 -47.71 5.24 9.00
C ILE A 998 -47.05 5.07 10.38
N LEU A 999 -47.86 5.02 11.44
CA LEU A 999 -47.48 4.83 12.84
C LEU A 999 -47.70 3.35 13.20
N CYS A 1000 -46.77 2.46 12.85
CA CYS A 1000 -46.87 1.04 13.26
C CYS A 1000 -47.24 0.91 14.76
N ASN A 1001 -48.04 -0.12 15.11
CA ASN A 1001 -48.72 -0.48 16.38
C ASN A 1001 -48.00 -0.31 17.76
N GLU A 1002 -46.93 0.49 17.87
CA GLU A 1002 -46.15 0.68 19.10
C GLU A 1002 -46.31 2.08 19.75
N VAL A 1003 -47.12 2.99 19.20
CA VAL A 1003 -47.22 4.36 19.71
C VAL A 1003 -48.66 4.71 20.11
N HIS A 1004 -48.95 4.74 21.41
CA HIS A 1004 -50.15 5.42 21.93
C HIS A 1004 -49.95 6.94 21.83
N ILE A 1005 -50.87 7.62 21.16
CA ILE A 1005 -50.91 9.09 21.07
C ILE A 1005 -51.61 9.60 22.34
N PRO A 1006 -50.97 10.41 23.20
CA PRO A 1006 -51.70 11.21 24.18
C PRO A 1006 -52.40 12.34 23.42
N LEU A 1007 -53.73 12.37 23.50
CA LEU A 1007 -54.56 13.48 23.03
C LEU A 1007 -54.39 14.67 23.99
N ASP A 1008 -53.26 15.39 23.88
CA ASP A 1008 -53.13 16.76 24.37
C ASP A 1008 -51.94 17.45 23.65
N PRO A 1009 -52.18 18.47 22.80
CA PRO A 1009 -51.10 19.21 22.17
C PRO A 1009 -50.37 20.07 23.22
N VAL A 1010 -49.11 19.76 23.47
CA VAL A 1010 -48.24 20.61 24.31
C VAL A 1010 -48.06 21.97 23.60
N PRO A 1011 -48.39 23.11 24.22
CA PRO A 1011 -48.36 24.44 23.58
C PRO A 1011 -46.96 24.95 23.17
N PHE A 1012 -45.90 24.19 23.44
CA PHE A 1012 -44.52 24.64 23.31
C PHE A 1012 -44.02 24.67 21.85
N PHE A 1013 -44.50 23.77 20.98
CA PHE A 1013 -43.97 23.63 19.62
C PHE A 1013 -44.52 24.66 18.61
N LEU A 1014 -45.64 25.34 18.91
CA LEU A 1014 -46.14 26.41 18.05
C LEU A 1014 -45.24 27.67 18.06
N ASN A 1015 -44.43 27.87 19.10
CA ASN A 1015 -43.56 29.05 19.23
C ASN A 1015 -42.21 28.92 18.52
N LEU A 1016 -41.90 27.77 17.90
CA LEU A 1016 -40.68 27.59 17.09
C LEU A 1016 -40.83 28.12 15.65
N TYR A 1017 -42.01 28.62 15.28
CA TYR A 1017 -42.36 29.03 13.91
C TYR A 1017 -42.66 30.54 13.74
N ILE A 1018 -42.49 31.34 14.80
CA ILE A 1018 -42.37 32.81 14.74
C ILE A 1018 -40.90 33.16 15.00
#